data_AF-A0A239QX91-F1
#
_entry.id   AF-A0A239QX91-F1
#
_cell.length_a   1.000
_cell.length_b   1.000
_cell.length_c   1.000
_cell.angle_alpha   90.00
_cell.angle_beta   90.00
_cell.angle_gamma   90.00
#
_symmetry.space_group_name_H-M   'P 1'
#
loop_
_entity.id
_entity.type
_entity.pdbx_description
1 polymer ?
#
loop_
_entity_poly.entity_id
_entity_poly.type
_entity_poly.pdbx_seq_one_letter_code
_entity_poly.pdbx_strand_id
1 'polypeptide(L)'
;MKTSRLGRARSLAATLFTAIVVFGSLTVAPPAQAVQDPSPPPSEWAMPSEIPAVTPHITEGVKVNSLVEVGNKVIAGGPFTEVDGQPRTGVAAFDTVTGALDSAFNPDIVGRVEGVAVGPIPDTVYVVGAVSRVNGVGRSKIALINTQNGQLVESFKPPVFDNLVVDVKARNGTLYVAGYFETVGGQARGGLASLDALTGALTNQVIVHLTENHNTNPAGQFKRVGAAALDITKDGSRLIVVGNFRKANGLNRDQALQIDITGSTSSINAWQTNDFTALCYYWANASTVRSVALSPDDSFFVIGSGGGSNTQLCDTAARFKTDNPVEGARPEWVSSAGGDTIWGVAVTENAVYIGGHQRWMNNALGNDWAAPGAVPRSGISAVDPATGVPMKWNPGRVPRGTAVFSILATSRGIWIGSDTDYISVNPAYKRPKIAYFPYEGGYEATATTTPELPASVYVGRGGLGSPSNFPVTSVASWDFDGSTASAESAKSTAIDWSTVRGAFTVGDKLYVGTPNTLRVASFDGKNIGTLSEVNPYNDPKWMNWPNGSGGTYNGNKPNFYGTLSSVRGMFYDGGYLYYTTGSSTLYKIGFSPDSGIVAPAATAVSSSLNFSDVSGMFVDGDKLYHVRRSTGALYSIGWNGSTTTGSATLVNGPSNGGRNWEGRALFLGQTEANKPPVASFTSSCVGLTCTLDGSGSSDPDGEITAW
;
A
#
# COMPACT_ATOMS: atom_id res chain seq x y z
N MET A 1 -45.40 -64.32 18.44
CA MET A 1 -45.52 -62.85 18.31
C MET A 1 -45.44 -62.23 19.70
N LYS A 2 -44.57 -61.22 19.85
CA LYS A 2 -44.46 -60.22 20.94
C LYS A 2 -43.89 -60.60 22.33
N THR A 3 -42.73 -59.95 22.56
CA THR A 3 -42.26 -59.17 23.72
C THR A 3 -41.62 -59.87 24.93
N SER A 4 -40.37 -59.45 25.17
CA SER A 4 -39.46 -59.74 26.28
C SER A 4 -39.69 -58.79 27.48
N ARG A 5 -39.30 -59.22 28.69
CA ARG A 5 -38.68 -58.39 29.74
C ARG A 5 -38.12 -59.21 30.92
N LEU A 6 -36.84 -58.90 31.22
CA LEU A 6 -36.16 -58.73 32.52
C LEU A 6 -36.09 -59.85 33.57
N GLY A 7 -34.84 -60.18 33.92
CA GLY A 7 -34.44 -60.96 35.09
C GLY A 7 -33.76 -60.13 36.20
N ARG A 8 -33.67 -60.75 37.38
CA ARG A 8 -32.86 -60.47 38.59
C ARG A 8 -32.19 -61.82 38.95
N ALA A 9 -31.02 -61.98 39.58
CA ALA A 9 -30.27 -61.17 40.54
C ALA A 9 -28.80 -61.65 40.68
N ARG A 10 -27.95 -60.70 41.11
CA ARG A 10 -26.80 -60.73 42.07
C ARG A 10 -25.61 -61.71 41.91
N SER A 11 -24.38 -61.15 41.95
CA SER A 11 -23.23 -61.59 42.77
C SER A 11 -22.09 -60.53 42.79
N LEU A 12 -21.32 -60.48 43.90
CA LEU A 12 -20.17 -59.60 44.19
C LEU A 12 -18.89 -59.99 43.41
N ALA A 13 -17.98 -59.04 43.14
CA ALA A 13 -16.56 -59.29 42.85
C ALA A 13 -15.65 -58.08 43.17
N ALA A 14 -14.36 -58.40 43.40
CA ALA A 14 -13.32 -57.68 44.12
C ALA A 14 -12.65 -56.49 43.40
N THR A 15 -12.03 -55.61 44.19
CA THR A 15 -11.32 -54.38 43.80
C THR A 15 -9.88 -54.66 43.34
N LEU A 16 -9.52 -54.21 42.14
CA LEU A 16 -8.15 -54.16 41.61
C LEU A 16 -7.65 -52.70 41.66
N PHE A 17 -6.45 -52.46 42.18
CA PHE A 17 -5.76 -51.17 42.12
C PHE A 17 -5.04 -51.02 40.76
N THR A 18 -5.41 -50.01 39.98
CA THR A 18 -4.75 -49.63 38.72
C THR A 18 -3.98 -48.33 38.93
N ALA A 19 -2.66 -48.35 38.72
CA ALA A 19 -1.82 -47.15 38.71
C ALA A 19 -2.10 -46.33 37.44
N ILE A 20 -2.53 -45.09 37.61
CA ILE A 20 -2.73 -44.12 36.52
C ILE A 20 -1.40 -43.42 36.25
N VAL A 21 -0.79 -43.70 35.10
CA VAL A 21 0.30 -42.90 34.54
C VAL A 21 -0.35 -41.70 33.84
N VAL A 22 -0.17 -40.51 34.41
CA VAL A 22 -0.58 -39.25 33.78
C VAL A 22 0.42 -38.94 32.66
N PHE A 23 0.03 -39.18 31.41
CA PHE A 23 0.68 -38.58 30.26
C PHE A 23 0.35 -37.09 30.26
N GLY A 24 1.28 -36.26 30.73
CA GLY A 24 1.24 -34.83 30.46
C GLY A 24 1.36 -34.61 28.96
N SER A 25 0.27 -34.20 28.32
CA SER A 25 0.30 -33.69 26.95
C SER A 25 1.16 -32.43 26.93
N LEU A 26 2.41 -32.56 26.48
CA LEU A 26 3.22 -31.43 26.04
C LEU A 26 2.48 -30.78 24.87
N THR A 27 1.76 -29.70 25.13
CA THR A 27 1.34 -28.78 24.09
C THR A 27 2.60 -28.12 23.56
N VAL A 28 3.14 -28.64 22.45
CA VAL A 28 4.17 -27.94 21.68
C VAL A 28 3.51 -26.66 21.20
N ALA A 29 3.94 -25.51 21.72
CA ALA A 29 3.56 -24.21 21.18
C ALA A 29 3.84 -24.24 19.67
N PRO A 30 2.94 -23.73 18.80
CA PRO A 30 3.25 -23.62 17.39
C PRO A 30 4.58 -22.88 17.23
N PRO A 31 5.46 -23.29 16.31
CA PRO A 31 6.69 -22.55 16.05
C PRO A 31 6.33 -21.09 15.77
N ALA A 32 6.97 -20.16 16.48
CA ALA A 32 6.74 -18.74 16.32
C ALA A 32 6.92 -18.36 14.83
N GLN A 33 5.99 -17.56 14.30
CA GLN A 33 6.13 -16.99 12.96
C GLN A 33 7.31 -16.02 12.97
N ALA A 34 8.31 -16.26 12.12
CA ALA A 34 9.56 -15.49 12.10
C ALA A 34 9.62 -14.46 10.96
N VAL A 35 8.46 -13.99 10.49
CA VAL A 35 8.34 -12.81 9.61
C VAL A 35 7.56 -11.75 10.38
N GLN A 36 7.99 -10.51 10.31
CA GLN A 36 7.13 -9.39 10.68
C GLN A 36 6.12 -9.16 9.58
N ASP A 37 4.90 -9.66 9.77
CA ASP A 37 3.76 -9.23 8.95
C ASP A 37 3.52 -7.74 9.23
N PRO A 38 3.20 -6.90 8.22
CA PRO A 38 2.80 -5.53 8.46
C PRO A 38 1.66 -5.52 9.47
N SER A 39 1.87 -4.85 10.60
CA SER A 39 0.82 -4.73 11.59
C SER A 39 -0.30 -3.84 11.05
N PRO A 40 -1.58 -4.18 11.29
CA PRO A 40 -2.66 -3.38 10.78
C PRO A 40 -2.62 -1.97 11.40
N PRO A 41 -3.01 -0.94 10.64
CA PRO A 41 -3.20 0.40 11.17
C PRO A 41 -4.32 0.42 12.24
N PRO A 42 -4.42 1.49 13.06
CA PRO A 42 -5.46 1.61 14.08
C PRO A 42 -6.91 1.63 13.55
N SER A 43 -7.10 1.95 12.27
CA SER A 43 -8.39 1.94 11.56
C SER A 43 -8.16 1.70 10.06
N GLU A 44 -9.23 1.35 9.34
CA GLU A 44 -9.24 1.13 7.88
C GLU A 44 -8.76 2.35 7.07
N TRP A 45 -8.82 3.55 7.63
CA TRP A 45 -8.45 4.80 6.93
C TRP A 45 -7.32 5.57 7.61
N ALA A 46 -6.76 5.08 8.72
CA ALA A 46 -5.70 5.75 9.45
C ALA A 46 -4.45 5.95 8.59
N MET A 47 -4.03 7.21 8.47
CA MET A 47 -2.78 7.64 7.87
C MET A 47 -1.89 8.26 8.96
N PRO A 48 -0.57 7.98 8.95
CA PRO A 48 0.35 8.50 9.95
C PRO A 48 0.47 10.02 9.87
N SER A 49 0.93 10.65 10.94
CA SER A 49 1.25 12.06 10.96
C SER A 49 2.33 12.39 9.92
N GLU A 50 2.28 13.59 9.34
CA GLU A 50 3.40 14.14 8.57
C GLU A 50 4.49 14.74 9.48
N ILE A 51 4.16 14.95 10.75
CA ILE A 51 5.09 15.47 11.75
C ILE A 51 5.81 14.26 12.36
N PRO A 52 7.14 14.14 12.17
CA PRO A 52 7.87 13.02 12.72
C PRO A 52 7.98 13.16 14.25
N ALA A 53 7.78 12.06 14.98
CA ALA A 53 8.13 11.98 16.40
C ALA A 53 9.64 12.09 16.58
N VAL A 54 10.11 12.44 17.78
CA VAL A 54 11.55 12.46 18.09
C VAL A 54 12.12 11.05 17.91
N THR A 55 13.27 10.97 17.24
CA THR A 55 14.01 9.72 17.04
C THR A 55 15.45 9.87 17.48
N PRO A 56 16.12 8.75 17.81
CA PRO A 56 17.57 8.73 18.02
C PRO A 56 18.33 9.30 16.82
N HIS A 57 19.51 9.84 17.10
CA HIS A 57 20.40 10.41 16.10
C HIS A 57 21.47 9.38 15.71
N ILE A 58 21.33 8.79 14.54
CA ILE A 58 22.41 8.04 13.90
C ILE A 58 23.30 9.05 13.17
N THR A 59 24.61 9.05 13.44
CA THR A 59 25.51 10.16 13.07
C THR A 59 25.62 10.44 11.56
N GLU A 60 26.18 11.61 11.23
CA GLU A 60 26.31 12.10 9.86
C GLU A 60 27.29 11.25 9.01
N GLY A 61 27.02 11.11 7.70
CA GLY A 61 27.87 10.39 6.74
C GLY A 61 27.57 8.90 6.51
N VAL A 62 26.56 8.34 7.17
CA VAL A 62 26.15 6.93 7.05
C VAL A 62 24.66 6.78 6.66
N LYS A 63 24.18 5.54 6.52
CA LYS A 63 22.80 5.19 6.13
C LYS A 63 22.22 4.11 7.02
N VAL A 64 20.89 4.11 7.16
CA VAL A 64 20.14 2.95 7.68
C VAL A 64 19.63 2.15 6.50
N ASN A 65 20.12 0.93 6.34
CA ASN A 65 19.75 0.05 5.22
C ASN A 65 18.45 -0.72 5.49
N SER A 66 18.20 -1.09 6.75
CA SER A 66 17.12 -2.02 7.11
C SER A 66 16.62 -1.72 8.52
N LEU A 67 15.32 -1.91 8.72
CA LEU A 67 14.60 -1.74 9.97
C LEU A 67 13.70 -2.95 10.19
N VAL A 68 13.57 -3.39 11.45
CA VAL A 68 12.63 -4.43 11.85
C VAL A 68 12.15 -4.18 13.28
N GLU A 69 10.90 -4.54 13.58
CA GLU A 69 10.34 -4.52 14.95
C GLU A 69 10.44 -5.92 15.57
N VAL A 70 11.03 -6.00 16.76
CA VAL A 70 11.16 -7.23 17.56
C VAL A 70 10.71 -6.93 18.98
N GLY A 71 9.56 -7.47 19.38
CA GLY A 71 8.98 -7.19 20.69
C GLY A 71 8.68 -5.69 20.85
N ASN A 72 9.21 -5.08 21.91
CA ASN A 72 9.07 -3.64 22.16
C ASN A 72 10.21 -2.80 21.56
N LYS A 73 10.96 -3.34 20.58
CA LYS A 73 12.14 -2.67 20.03
C LYS A 73 12.07 -2.55 18.52
N VAL A 74 12.52 -1.41 18.00
CA VAL A 74 12.93 -1.27 16.60
C VAL A 74 14.43 -1.48 16.50
N ILE A 75 14.84 -2.41 15.65
CA ILE A 75 16.24 -2.70 15.36
C ILE A 75 16.61 -2.04 14.03
N ALA A 76 17.66 -1.23 14.03
CA ALA A 76 18.24 -0.64 12.82
C ALA A 76 19.51 -1.37 12.43
N GLY A 77 19.68 -1.65 11.13
CA GLY A 77 20.88 -2.22 10.53
C GLY A 77 21.45 -1.32 9.43
N GLY A 78 22.77 -1.18 9.39
CA GLY A 78 23.46 -0.38 8.36
C GLY A 78 24.95 -0.21 8.65
N PRO A 79 25.71 0.48 7.79
CA PRO A 79 27.15 0.69 7.96
C PRO A 79 27.54 1.74 9.01
N PHE A 80 26.64 2.09 9.95
CA PHE A 80 26.91 3.10 10.97
C PHE A 80 27.79 2.55 12.11
N THR A 81 28.47 3.48 12.81
CA THR A 81 29.39 3.16 13.92
C THR A 81 29.03 3.86 15.23
N GLU A 82 28.05 4.76 15.20
CA GLU A 82 27.67 5.58 16.35
C GLU A 82 26.18 5.94 16.30
N VAL A 83 25.55 5.98 17.48
CA VAL A 83 24.17 6.43 17.70
C VAL A 83 24.12 7.24 18.99
N ASP A 84 23.56 8.45 18.94
CA ASP A 84 23.46 9.38 20.09
C ASP A 84 24.81 9.61 20.81
N GLY A 85 25.92 9.68 20.06
CA GLY A 85 27.26 9.82 20.64
C GLY A 85 27.83 8.53 21.24
N GLN A 86 27.10 7.42 21.20
CA GLN A 86 27.51 6.13 21.75
C GLN A 86 27.98 5.19 20.63
N PRO A 87 29.12 4.48 20.80
CA PRO A 87 29.58 3.49 19.84
C PRO A 87 28.53 2.39 19.61
N ARG A 88 28.12 2.22 18.35
CA ARG A 88 27.17 1.21 17.89
C ARG A 88 27.55 0.80 16.47
N THR A 89 28.20 -0.35 16.33
CA THR A 89 28.71 -0.80 15.04
C THR A 89 27.71 -1.72 14.36
N GLY A 90 27.16 -1.28 13.23
CA GLY A 90 26.35 -2.13 12.35
C GLY A 90 24.88 -2.25 12.74
N VAL A 91 24.58 -2.30 14.04
CA VAL A 91 23.23 -2.47 14.58
C VAL A 91 22.97 -1.64 15.83
N ALA A 92 21.73 -1.22 16.01
CA ALA A 92 21.23 -0.54 17.21
C ALA A 92 19.77 -0.93 17.46
N ALA A 93 19.35 -0.91 18.72
CA ALA A 93 17.98 -1.19 19.14
C ALA A 93 17.40 0.02 19.88
N PHE A 94 16.13 0.31 19.63
CA PHE A 94 15.42 1.45 20.18
C PHE A 94 14.09 1.01 20.75
N ASP A 95 13.70 1.57 21.90
CA ASP A 95 12.37 1.33 22.46
C ASP A 95 11.27 1.93 21.55
N THR A 96 10.22 1.14 21.26
CA THR A 96 9.16 1.53 20.31
C THR A 96 8.23 2.65 20.82
N VAL A 97 8.31 2.99 22.10
CA VAL A 97 7.47 4.02 22.74
C VAL A 97 8.26 5.31 22.90
N THR A 98 9.43 5.23 23.51
CA THR A 98 10.25 6.37 23.91
C THR A 98 11.28 6.76 22.86
N GLY A 99 11.61 5.86 21.94
CA GLY A 99 12.71 6.04 21.00
C GLY A 99 14.09 6.01 21.66
N ALA A 100 14.21 5.63 22.93
CA ALA A 100 15.50 5.60 23.62
C ALA A 100 16.41 4.51 23.05
N LEU A 101 17.70 4.82 22.85
CA LEU A 101 18.73 3.83 22.53
C LEU A 101 18.87 2.81 23.68
N ASP A 102 18.75 1.54 23.34
CA ASP A 102 18.98 0.47 24.29
C ASP A 102 20.48 0.29 24.57
N SER A 103 20.87 0.50 25.82
CA SER A 103 22.24 0.31 26.28
C SER A 103 22.66 -1.16 26.39
N ALA A 104 21.72 -2.08 26.63
CA ALA A 104 22.00 -3.50 26.83
C ALA A 104 22.22 -4.24 25.50
N PHE A 105 21.64 -3.75 24.40
CA PHE A 105 21.90 -4.27 23.06
C PHE A 105 23.11 -3.58 22.42
N ASN A 106 24.29 -4.17 22.62
CA ASN A 106 25.56 -3.67 22.07
C ASN A 106 26.49 -4.81 21.58
N PRO A 107 26.09 -5.57 20.55
CA PRO A 107 26.96 -6.60 19.98
C PRO A 107 28.18 -6.01 19.27
N ASP A 108 29.35 -6.63 19.42
CA ASP A 108 30.56 -6.33 18.64
C ASP A 108 30.51 -7.07 17.31
N ILE A 109 30.13 -6.38 16.24
CA ILE A 109 30.00 -6.96 14.89
C ILE A 109 31.19 -6.55 14.02
N VAL A 110 31.85 -7.55 13.43
CA VAL A 110 32.88 -7.33 12.41
C VAL A 110 32.34 -7.66 11.04
N GLY A 111 32.25 -6.64 10.20
CA GLY A 111 31.70 -6.69 8.86
C GLY A 111 30.56 -5.68 8.68
N ARG A 112 30.18 -5.43 7.43
CA ARG A 112 29.08 -4.51 7.11
C ARG A 112 27.73 -5.21 7.26
N VAL A 113 26.80 -4.57 7.94
CA VAL A 113 25.40 -5.00 8.05
C VAL A 113 24.59 -4.42 6.89
N GLU A 114 23.91 -5.29 6.15
CA GLU A 114 23.02 -4.92 5.04
C GLU A 114 21.55 -5.05 5.42
N GLY A 115 21.19 -6.05 6.22
CA GLY A 115 19.80 -6.35 6.54
C GLY A 115 19.61 -6.84 7.97
N VAL A 116 18.41 -6.61 8.51
CA VAL A 116 17.92 -7.18 9.76
C VAL A 116 16.55 -7.81 9.54
N ALA A 117 16.26 -8.91 10.25
CA ALA A 117 14.95 -9.57 10.20
C ALA A 117 14.61 -10.20 11.56
N VAL A 118 13.32 -10.42 11.83
CA VAL A 118 12.87 -11.07 13.07
C VAL A 118 13.44 -12.47 13.15
N GLY A 119 13.97 -12.83 14.32
CA GLY A 119 14.45 -14.18 14.59
C GLY A 119 13.32 -15.17 14.90
N PRO A 120 13.59 -16.48 14.91
CA PRO A 120 12.59 -17.52 15.06
C PRO A 120 12.22 -17.80 16.53
N ILE A 121 12.90 -17.11 17.45
CA ILE A 121 12.70 -17.17 18.89
C ILE A 121 12.32 -15.75 19.34
N PRO A 122 11.39 -15.57 20.31
CA PRO A 122 11.14 -14.26 20.90
C PRO A 122 12.42 -13.54 21.28
N ASP A 123 12.45 -12.22 21.06
CA ASP A 123 13.59 -11.35 21.37
C ASP A 123 14.89 -11.78 20.69
N THR A 124 14.81 -12.25 19.44
CA THR A 124 15.98 -12.48 18.60
C THR A 124 15.86 -11.78 17.25
N VAL A 125 17.00 -11.41 16.68
CA VAL A 125 17.09 -10.72 15.38
C VAL A 125 18.18 -11.38 14.54
N TYR A 126 17.86 -11.66 13.28
CA TYR A 126 18.88 -11.97 12.28
C TYR A 126 19.58 -10.70 11.84
N VAL A 127 20.90 -10.76 11.74
CA VAL A 127 21.73 -9.72 11.16
C VAL A 127 22.47 -10.30 9.97
N VAL A 128 22.32 -9.68 8.80
CA VAL A 128 22.91 -10.16 7.56
C VAL A 128 23.78 -9.13 6.86
N GLY A 129 24.72 -9.59 6.05
CA GLY A 129 25.64 -8.72 5.32
C GLY A 129 26.99 -9.39 5.09
N ALA A 130 28.04 -8.60 5.18
CA ALA A 130 29.43 -9.06 5.16
C ALA A 130 29.92 -9.48 6.56
N VAL A 131 29.01 -9.85 7.46
CA VAL A 131 29.30 -10.27 8.83
C VAL A 131 30.28 -11.44 8.81
N SER A 132 31.31 -11.35 9.65
CA SER A 132 32.37 -12.36 9.80
C SER A 132 32.58 -12.80 11.26
N ARG A 133 32.19 -11.95 12.22
CA ARG A 133 32.33 -12.19 13.65
C ARG A 133 31.29 -11.40 14.44
N VAL A 134 30.79 -11.99 15.53
CA VAL A 134 29.93 -11.35 16.52
C VAL A 134 30.45 -11.72 17.92
N ASN A 135 30.74 -10.73 18.76
CA ASN A 135 31.27 -10.91 20.13
C ASN A 135 32.47 -11.87 20.18
N GLY A 136 33.42 -11.73 19.23
CA GLY A 136 34.59 -12.60 19.13
C GLY A 136 34.36 -13.95 18.44
N VAL A 137 33.11 -14.37 18.21
CA VAL A 137 32.77 -15.67 17.61
C VAL A 137 32.53 -15.57 16.11
N GLY A 138 33.19 -16.44 15.32
CA GLY A 138 33.05 -16.46 13.86
C GLY A 138 31.62 -16.77 13.40
N ARG A 139 31.10 -15.97 12.45
CA ARG A 139 29.79 -16.16 11.82
C ARG A 139 29.86 -15.75 10.35
N SER A 140 29.44 -16.65 9.45
CA SER A 140 29.47 -16.40 8.02
C SER A 140 28.19 -15.73 7.54
N LYS A 141 28.25 -14.42 7.32
CA LYS A 141 27.24 -13.55 6.65
C LYS A 141 25.88 -13.42 7.34
N ILE A 142 25.49 -14.36 8.18
CA ILE A 142 24.25 -14.37 8.95
C ILE A 142 24.60 -14.66 10.41
N ALA A 143 24.05 -13.87 11.33
CA ALA A 143 24.09 -14.12 12.76
C ALA A 143 22.68 -13.99 13.35
N LEU A 144 22.37 -14.75 14.40
CA LEU A 144 21.16 -14.61 15.19
C LEU A 144 21.55 -14.07 16.56
N ILE A 145 20.99 -12.94 16.96
CA ILE A 145 21.40 -12.18 18.15
C ILE A 145 20.19 -11.99 19.07
N ASN A 146 20.38 -12.15 20.37
CA ASN A 146 19.37 -11.83 21.38
C ASN A 146 19.24 -10.30 21.54
N THR A 147 18.02 -9.77 21.38
CA THR A 147 17.75 -8.33 21.41
C THR A 147 17.72 -7.73 22.81
N GLN A 148 17.70 -8.54 23.87
CA GLN A 148 17.75 -8.07 25.26
C GLN A 148 19.15 -7.71 25.71
N ASN A 149 20.18 -8.43 25.24
CA ASN A 149 21.55 -8.30 25.76
C ASN A 149 22.66 -8.35 24.70
N GLY A 150 22.31 -8.39 23.40
CA GLY A 150 23.28 -8.42 22.31
C GLY A 150 24.10 -9.71 22.20
N GLN A 151 23.74 -10.79 22.92
CA GLN A 151 24.47 -12.05 22.86
C GLN A 151 24.16 -12.82 21.59
N LEU A 152 25.18 -13.48 21.05
CA LEU A 152 25.05 -14.37 19.91
C LEU A 152 24.29 -15.64 20.31
N VAL A 153 23.29 -16.03 19.53
CA VAL A 153 22.62 -17.32 19.68
C VAL A 153 23.52 -18.41 19.09
N GLU A 154 24.33 -19.04 19.94
CA GLU A 154 25.39 -19.93 19.49
C GLU A 154 24.91 -21.20 18.77
N SER A 155 23.68 -21.65 19.03
CA SER A 155 23.07 -22.80 18.37
C SER A 155 22.77 -22.56 16.89
N PHE A 156 22.63 -21.30 16.47
CA PHE A 156 22.49 -20.94 15.06
C PHE A 156 23.88 -20.86 14.41
N LYS A 157 24.16 -21.80 13.51
CA LYS A 157 25.47 -22.00 12.86
C LYS A 157 25.28 -22.16 11.35
N PRO A 158 25.17 -21.06 10.59
CA PRO A 158 25.01 -21.15 9.15
C PRO A 158 26.30 -21.69 8.49
N PRO A 159 26.20 -22.42 7.37
CA PRO A 159 27.37 -22.80 6.59
C PRO A 159 28.13 -21.59 6.04
N VAL A 160 29.32 -21.84 5.50
CA VAL A 160 30.11 -20.81 4.84
C VAL A 160 29.43 -20.36 3.56
N PHE A 161 29.23 -19.06 3.42
CA PHE A 161 28.81 -18.38 2.19
C PHE A 161 30.05 -17.77 1.53
N ASP A 162 30.18 -17.94 0.22
CA ASP A 162 31.32 -17.36 -0.52
C ASP A 162 31.20 -15.84 -0.72
N ASN A 163 30.02 -15.27 -0.55
CA ASN A 163 29.76 -13.86 -0.79
C ASN A 163 28.63 -13.26 0.08
N LEU A 164 28.24 -12.02 -0.23
CA LEU A 164 27.29 -11.21 0.53
C LEU A 164 25.88 -11.81 0.55
N VAL A 165 25.28 -11.84 1.74
CA VAL A 165 23.83 -11.97 1.96
C VAL A 165 23.28 -10.55 2.18
N VAL A 166 22.20 -10.18 1.49
CA VAL A 166 21.66 -8.81 1.53
C VAL A 166 20.29 -8.74 2.20
N ASP A 167 19.51 -9.81 2.12
CA ASP A 167 18.16 -9.85 2.66
C ASP A 167 17.78 -11.27 3.09
N VAL A 168 16.94 -11.38 4.12
CA VAL A 168 16.41 -12.65 4.63
C VAL A 168 14.98 -12.48 5.16
N LYS A 169 14.17 -13.53 5.01
CA LYS A 169 12.83 -13.64 5.62
C LYS A 169 12.66 -15.04 6.19
N ALA A 170 12.01 -15.21 7.34
CA ALA A 170 11.83 -16.53 7.93
C ALA A 170 10.35 -16.90 8.12
N ARG A 171 9.83 -17.91 7.42
CA ARG A 171 8.44 -18.36 7.57
C ARG A 171 8.41 -19.87 7.75
N ASN A 172 7.49 -20.37 8.56
CA ASN A 172 7.26 -21.81 8.75
C ASN A 172 8.52 -22.62 9.09
N GLY A 173 9.43 -22.05 9.89
CA GLY A 173 10.67 -22.71 10.30
C GLY A 173 11.81 -22.65 9.27
N THR A 174 11.61 -22.04 8.10
CA THR A 174 12.63 -21.84 7.07
C THR A 174 13.06 -20.38 7.01
N LEU A 175 14.37 -20.14 6.97
CA LEU A 175 14.99 -18.85 6.62
C LEU A 175 15.33 -18.82 5.12
N TYR A 176 14.63 -17.98 4.37
CA TYR A 176 14.87 -17.72 2.96
C TYR A 176 15.93 -16.63 2.82
N VAL A 177 16.97 -16.89 2.01
CA VAL A 177 18.17 -16.07 1.95
C VAL A 177 18.40 -15.56 0.53
N ALA A 178 18.55 -14.24 0.39
CA ALA A 178 18.89 -13.54 -0.84
C ALA A 178 20.30 -12.92 -0.78
N GLY A 179 21.02 -12.97 -1.90
CA GLY A 179 22.32 -12.32 -2.00
C GLY A 179 23.01 -12.53 -3.35
N TYR A 180 24.31 -12.28 -3.35
CA TYR A 180 25.18 -12.35 -4.53
C TYR A 180 26.22 -13.48 -4.41
N PHE A 181 25.86 -14.54 -3.68
CA PHE A 181 26.67 -15.75 -3.47
C PHE A 181 26.41 -16.79 -4.57
N GLU A 182 27.39 -17.66 -4.80
CA GLU A 182 27.32 -18.77 -5.76
C GLU A 182 27.28 -20.13 -5.04
N THR A 183 27.83 -20.19 -3.81
CA THR A 183 27.89 -21.40 -3.00
C THR A 183 27.56 -21.15 -1.53
N VAL A 184 26.94 -22.16 -0.91
CA VAL A 184 26.67 -22.23 0.54
C VAL A 184 27.09 -23.60 1.06
N GLY A 185 28.04 -23.64 1.99
CA GLY A 185 28.65 -24.89 2.47
C GLY A 185 29.33 -25.70 1.35
N GLY A 186 29.83 -25.01 0.32
CA GLY A 186 30.39 -25.64 -0.89
C GLY A 186 29.35 -26.20 -1.88
N GLN A 187 28.06 -26.13 -1.57
CA GLN A 187 26.98 -26.54 -2.48
C GLN A 187 26.56 -25.36 -3.36
N ALA A 188 26.29 -25.61 -4.64
CA ALA A 188 25.84 -24.59 -5.57
C ALA A 188 24.49 -23.99 -5.15
N ARG A 189 24.44 -22.67 -4.99
CA ARG A 189 23.28 -21.87 -4.60
C ARG A 189 23.42 -20.49 -5.26
N GLY A 190 22.79 -20.31 -6.42
CA GLY A 190 22.97 -19.10 -7.24
C GLY A 190 22.09 -17.95 -6.74
N GLY A 191 22.58 -17.20 -5.74
CA GLY A 191 21.93 -16.00 -5.19
C GLY A 191 20.69 -16.24 -4.31
N LEU A 192 20.24 -17.49 -4.18
CA LEU A 192 19.14 -17.90 -3.31
C LEU A 192 19.49 -19.17 -2.53
N ALA A 193 19.10 -19.22 -1.26
CA ALA A 193 19.21 -20.40 -0.41
C ALA A 193 18.06 -20.47 0.60
N SER A 194 17.93 -21.63 1.24
CA SER A 194 17.00 -21.85 2.36
C SER A 194 17.75 -22.54 3.48
N LEU A 195 17.62 -22.03 4.70
CA LEU A 195 18.21 -22.59 5.91
C LEU A 195 17.11 -22.96 6.89
N ASP A 196 17.36 -23.93 7.77
CA ASP A 196 16.55 -24.11 8.96
C ASP A 196 16.68 -22.84 9.83
N ALA A 197 15.55 -22.21 10.16
CA ALA A 197 15.57 -20.92 10.83
C ALA A 197 16.24 -21.01 12.21
N LEU A 198 16.02 -22.08 12.96
CA LEU A 198 16.50 -22.20 14.33
C LEU A 198 18.01 -22.53 14.41
N THR A 199 18.48 -23.40 13.54
CA THR A 199 19.83 -23.98 13.58
C THR A 199 20.78 -23.38 12.54
N GLY A 200 20.25 -22.79 11.48
CA GLY A 200 21.01 -22.27 10.34
C GLY A 200 21.48 -23.36 9.36
N ALA A 201 21.08 -24.62 9.55
CA ALA A 201 21.47 -25.72 8.66
C ALA A 201 20.94 -25.50 7.24
N LEU A 202 21.77 -25.75 6.21
CA LEU A 202 21.33 -25.66 4.82
C LEU A 202 20.25 -26.71 4.52
N THR A 203 19.15 -26.28 3.91
CA THR A 203 18.10 -27.17 3.43
C THR A 203 18.07 -27.20 1.90
N ASN A 204 17.24 -28.09 1.37
CA ASN A 204 16.99 -28.25 -0.06
C ASN A 204 15.63 -27.68 -0.49
N GLN A 205 14.96 -26.90 0.35
CA GLN A 205 13.68 -26.32 -0.01
C GLN A 205 13.82 -25.35 -1.18
N VAL A 206 14.79 -24.45 -1.16
CA VAL A 206 15.08 -23.54 -2.29
C VAL A 206 16.37 -23.97 -2.99
N ILE A 207 16.21 -24.50 -4.20
CA ILE A 207 17.29 -24.80 -5.16
C ILE A 207 16.98 -24.06 -6.47
N VAL A 208 17.05 -22.74 -6.40
CA VAL A 208 16.89 -21.86 -7.56
C VAL A 208 18.21 -21.17 -7.84
N HIS A 209 18.69 -21.31 -9.06
CA HIS A 209 19.93 -20.71 -9.55
C HIS A 209 19.58 -19.51 -10.41
N LEU A 210 19.86 -18.32 -9.87
CA LEU A 210 19.81 -17.07 -10.62
C LEU A 210 21.05 -16.97 -11.50
N THR A 211 20.85 -16.75 -12.79
CA THR A 211 21.93 -16.70 -13.79
C THR A 211 21.73 -15.54 -14.77
N GLU A 212 22.85 -15.16 -15.41
CA GLU A 212 22.95 -14.07 -16.40
C GLU A 212 22.65 -12.67 -15.84
N ASN A 213 23.43 -11.66 -16.22
CA ASN A 213 23.14 -10.28 -15.83
C ASN A 213 21.95 -9.74 -16.62
N HIS A 214 21.12 -8.92 -15.96
CA HIS A 214 20.09 -8.13 -16.65
C HIS A 214 20.75 -7.17 -17.65
N ASN A 215 21.69 -6.35 -17.16
CA ASN A 215 22.46 -5.48 -18.03
C ASN A 215 23.54 -6.27 -18.77
N THR A 216 23.29 -6.50 -20.06
CA THR A 216 24.22 -7.19 -20.97
C THR A 216 25.02 -6.23 -21.86
N ASN A 217 24.87 -4.91 -21.68
CA ASN A 217 25.60 -3.94 -22.48
C ASN A 217 27.10 -3.98 -22.11
N PRO A 218 28.03 -4.19 -23.07
CA PRO A 218 29.47 -4.23 -22.78
C PRO A 218 30.04 -2.95 -22.15
N ALA A 219 29.39 -1.80 -22.37
CA ALA A 219 29.74 -0.51 -21.77
C ALA A 219 28.90 -0.19 -20.51
N GLY A 220 28.07 -1.14 -20.06
CA GLY A 220 27.19 -0.99 -18.91
C GLY A 220 27.87 -1.26 -17.58
N GLN A 221 27.18 -0.91 -16.49
CA GLN A 221 27.59 -1.34 -15.15
C GLN A 221 27.39 -2.84 -15.02
N PHE A 222 28.44 -3.54 -14.60
CA PHE A 222 28.36 -4.95 -14.23
C PHE A 222 28.37 -5.09 -12.72
N LYS A 223 27.39 -5.82 -12.20
CA LYS A 223 27.37 -6.32 -10.83
C LYS A 223 27.26 -7.85 -10.86
N ARG A 224 27.45 -8.49 -9.71
CA ARG A 224 27.22 -9.93 -9.60
C ARG A 224 25.76 -10.26 -9.81
N VAL A 225 25.50 -11.42 -10.39
CA VAL A 225 24.16 -11.98 -10.49
C VAL A 225 23.67 -12.35 -9.10
N GLY A 226 22.40 -12.09 -8.79
CA GLY A 226 21.81 -12.46 -7.51
C GLY A 226 20.54 -11.69 -7.16
N ALA A 227 19.95 -12.08 -6.04
CA ALA A 227 18.76 -11.45 -5.49
C ALA A 227 19.14 -10.22 -4.65
N ALA A 228 18.42 -9.12 -4.88
CA ALA A 228 18.59 -7.86 -4.15
C ALA A 228 17.60 -7.72 -2.98
N ALA A 229 16.38 -8.26 -3.13
CA ALA A 229 15.35 -8.30 -2.10
C ALA A 229 14.42 -9.50 -2.34
N LEU A 230 13.79 -9.97 -1.27
CA LEU A 230 12.70 -10.95 -1.35
C LEU A 230 11.58 -10.61 -0.36
N ASP A 231 10.38 -11.07 -0.67
CA ASP A 231 9.27 -11.05 0.28
C ASP A 231 8.42 -12.32 0.15
N ILE A 232 7.73 -12.68 1.23
CA ILE A 232 7.04 -13.96 1.36
C ILE A 232 5.58 -13.76 1.74
N THR A 233 4.68 -14.52 1.11
CA THR A 233 3.25 -14.46 1.45
C THR A 233 3.02 -14.89 2.89
N LYS A 234 2.03 -14.28 3.53
CA LYS A 234 1.59 -14.59 4.89
C LYS A 234 1.14 -16.04 5.01
N ASP A 235 0.50 -16.60 4.00
CA ASP A 235 0.18 -18.03 3.98
C ASP A 235 1.44 -18.95 3.87
N GLY A 236 2.61 -18.38 3.56
CA GLY A 236 3.88 -19.09 3.39
C GLY A 236 3.94 -19.94 2.12
N SER A 237 3.08 -19.68 1.13
CA SER A 237 3.00 -20.46 -0.11
C SER A 237 3.88 -19.93 -1.24
N ARG A 238 4.21 -18.62 -1.25
CA ARG A 238 4.95 -17.98 -2.35
C ARG A 238 6.05 -17.05 -1.86
N LEU A 239 7.14 -17.05 -2.61
CA LEU A 239 8.24 -16.09 -2.48
C LEU A 239 8.30 -15.21 -3.72
N ILE A 240 8.35 -13.89 -3.55
CA ILE A 240 8.63 -12.92 -4.61
C ILE A 240 10.09 -12.48 -4.47
N VAL A 241 10.86 -12.58 -5.55
CA VAL A 241 12.29 -12.27 -5.55
C VAL A 241 12.58 -11.27 -6.65
N VAL A 242 13.33 -10.22 -6.32
CA VAL A 242 13.81 -9.21 -7.27
C VAL A 242 15.33 -9.05 -7.22
N GLY A 243 15.97 -8.70 -8.33
CA GLY A 243 17.42 -8.46 -8.35
C GLY A 243 18.07 -8.40 -9.72
N ASN A 244 19.39 -8.62 -9.73
CA ASN A 244 20.18 -8.63 -10.96
C ASN A 244 20.30 -10.06 -11.49
N PHE A 245 19.35 -10.49 -12.30
CA PHE A 245 19.38 -11.77 -13.00
C PHE A 245 18.49 -11.71 -14.22
N ARG A 246 18.78 -12.52 -15.24
CA ARG A 246 17.88 -12.70 -16.40
C ARG A 246 17.15 -14.03 -16.39
N LYS A 247 17.75 -15.03 -15.75
CA LYS A 247 17.23 -16.39 -15.70
C LYS A 247 17.19 -16.96 -14.29
N ALA A 248 16.23 -17.85 -14.08
CA ALA A 248 16.12 -18.67 -12.89
C ALA A 248 15.91 -20.13 -13.31
N ASN A 249 16.84 -21.02 -12.97
CA ASN A 249 16.88 -22.42 -13.46
C ASN A 249 16.70 -22.54 -14.99
N GLY A 250 17.26 -21.58 -15.74
CA GLY A 250 17.17 -21.54 -17.21
C GLY A 250 15.90 -20.90 -17.77
N LEU A 251 14.87 -20.63 -16.95
CA LEU A 251 13.67 -19.92 -17.36
C LEU A 251 13.91 -18.41 -17.41
N ASN A 252 13.34 -17.71 -18.41
CA ASN A 252 13.41 -16.26 -18.49
C ASN A 252 12.62 -15.63 -17.34
N ARG A 253 13.32 -14.95 -16.43
CA ARG A 253 12.78 -14.27 -15.26
C ARG A 253 13.59 -13.01 -15.08
N ASP A 254 13.45 -12.07 -16.00
CA ASP A 254 14.31 -10.89 -16.01
C ASP A 254 13.96 -9.99 -14.82
N GLN A 255 14.92 -9.86 -13.91
CA GLN A 255 14.89 -9.09 -12.67
C GLN A 255 13.85 -9.46 -11.61
N ALA A 256 12.80 -10.21 -11.94
CA ALA A 256 11.76 -10.61 -10.98
C ALA A 256 11.28 -12.05 -11.23
N LEU A 257 10.99 -12.79 -10.15
CA LEU A 257 10.30 -14.07 -10.21
C LEU A 257 9.41 -14.32 -9.00
N GLN A 258 8.47 -15.25 -9.18
CA GLN A 258 7.69 -15.85 -8.10
C GLN A 258 8.03 -17.34 -7.99
N ILE A 259 8.17 -17.83 -6.76
CA ILE A 259 8.51 -19.21 -6.44
C ILE A 259 7.41 -19.80 -5.54
N ASP A 260 6.90 -20.97 -5.88
CA ASP A 260 6.09 -21.81 -4.97
C ASP A 260 7.02 -22.51 -3.97
N ILE A 261 6.73 -22.32 -2.68
CA ILE A 261 7.54 -22.82 -1.57
C ILE A 261 6.77 -23.77 -0.65
N THR A 262 5.60 -24.26 -1.06
CA THR A 262 4.78 -25.19 -0.26
C THR A 262 5.39 -26.60 -0.16
N GLY A 263 6.19 -26.98 -1.14
CA GLY A 263 6.85 -28.29 -1.21
C GLY A 263 8.14 -28.36 -0.40
N SER A 264 8.63 -29.59 -0.16
CA SER A 264 9.97 -29.84 0.40
C SER A 264 11.10 -29.38 -0.54
N THR A 265 10.77 -29.16 -1.82
CA THR A 265 11.59 -28.50 -2.83
C THR A 265 10.66 -27.54 -3.59
N SER A 266 11.12 -26.31 -3.77
CA SER A 266 10.41 -25.22 -4.39
C SER A 266 10.29 -25.40 -5.90
N SER A 267 9.29 -24.77 -6.51
CA SER A 267 9.19 -24.67 -7.97
C SER A 267 8.99 -23.22 -8.42
N ILE A 268 9.49 -22.87 -9.60
CA ILE A 268 9.30 -21.52 -10.16
C ILE A 268 7.91 -21.44 -10.75
N ASN A 269 7.12 -20.45 -10.36
CA ASN A 269 5.78 -20.25 -10.90
C ASN A 269 5.83 -19.68 -12.34
N ALA A 270 4.73 -19.80 -13.08
CA ALA A 270 4.57 -19.25 -14.42
C ALA A 270 4.55 -17.71 -14.46
N TRP A 271 4.38 -17.03 -13.32
CA TRP A 271 4.46 -15.57 -13.24
C TRP A 271 5.77 -15.06 -13.85
N GLN A 272 5.63 -14.17 -14.82
CA GLN A 272 6.74 -13.48 -15.47
C GLN A 272 6.24 -12.16 -16.05
N THR A 273 7.06 -11.11 -16.01
CA THR A 273 6.78 -9.86 -16.73
C THR A 273 7.95 -9.47 -17.62
N ASN A 274 7.64 -8.90 -18.80
CA ASN A 274 8.63 -8.33 -19.71
C ASN A 274 8.86 -6.84 -19.45
N ASP A 275 8.15 -6.25 -18.49
CA ASP A 275 8.14 -4.79 -18.30
C ASP A 275 9.37 -4.27 -17.55
N PHE A 276 10.20 -5.18 -17.01
CA PHE A 276 11.54 -4.88 -16.50
C PHE A 276 12.67 -5.32 -17.44
N THR A 277 12.37 -5.82 -18.64
CA THR A 277 13.37 -6.36 -19.57
C THR A 277 14.16 -5.25 -20.27
N ALA A 278 13.54 -4.10 -20.57
CA ALA A 278 14.29 -3.00 -21.17
C ALA A 278 15.33 -2.45 -20.19
N LEU A 279 16.53 -2.19 -20.71
CA LEU A 279 17.56 -1.49 -19.95
C LEU A 279 17.10 -0.05 -19.72
N CYS A 280 17.08 0.37 -18.45
CA CYS A 280 17.11 1.80 -18.11
C CYS A 280 18.51 2.38 -18.45
N TYR A 281 18.98 3.45 -17.79
CA TYR A 281 20.35 3.95 -18.01
C TYR A 281 21.41 2.89 -17.70
N TYR A 282 21.80 2.16 -18.74
CA TYR A 282 22.68 0.98 -18.68
C TYR A 282 24.08 1.34 -18.16
N TRP A 283 24.53 2.57 -18.35
CA TRP A 283 25.83 3.05 -17.88
C TRP A 283 25.84 3.35 -16.37
N ALA A 284 24.66 3.45 -15.73
CA ALA A 284 24.52 3.72 -14.30
C ALA A 284 24.04 2.51 -13.49
N ASN A 285 23.39 1.53 -14.12
CA ASN A 285 22.68 0.47 -13.41
C ASN A 285 22.94 -0.92 -14.01
N ALA A 286 23.34 -1.87 -13.16
CA ALA A 286 23.41 -3.29 -13.53
C ALA A 286 22.02 -3.97 -13.48
N SER A 287 21.16 -3.48 -12.58
CA SER A 287 19.76 -3.87 -12.38
C SER A 287 19.01 -2.65 -11.85
N THR A 288 17.71 -2.61 -12.10
CA THR A 288 16.84 -1.45 -11.90
C THR A 288 15.84 -1.69 -10.79
N VAL A 289 15.40 -2.93 -10.57
CA VAL A 289 14.57 -3.30 -9.42
C VAL A 289 15.39 -3.31 -8.12
N ARG A 290 14.80 -2.83 -7.02
CA ARG A 290 15.53 -2.65 -5.75
C ARG A 290 14.81 -3.24 -4.55
N SER A 291 13.49 -3.19 -4.55
CA SER A 291 12.66 -3.62 -3.43
C SER A 291 11.38 -4.29 -3.91
N VAL A 292 10.85 -5.15 -3.05
CA VAL A 292 9.52 -5.74 -3.21
C VAL A 292 8.84 -5.78 -1.84
N ALA A 293 7.53 -5.55 -1.82
CA ALA A 293 6.70 -5.76 -0.63
C ALA A 293 5.34 -6.36 -1.02
N LEU A 294 4.90 -7.37 -0.29
CA LEU A 294 3.59 -8.00 -0.41
C LEU A 294 2.54 -7.24 0.41
N SER A 295 1.30 -7.30 -0.05
CA SER A 295 0.15 -6.81 0.69
C SER A 295 -0.14 -7.68 1.91
N PRO A 296 -0.68 -7.12 3.01
CA PRO A 296 -0.98 -7.88 4.23
C PRO A 296 -1.94 -9.07 4.05
N ASP A 297 -2.75 -9.04 2.98
CA ASP A 297 -3.73 -10.05 2.58
C ASP A 297 -3.24 -10.99 1.47
N ASP A 298 -1.97 -10.91 1.09
CA ASP A 298 -1.32 -11.64 0.00
C ASP A 298 -1.86 -11.38 -1.42
N SER A 299 -2.85 -10.50 -1.61
CA SER A 299 -3.52 -10.33 -2.91
C SER A 299 -2.63 -9.68 -3.98
N PHE A 300 -1.65 -8.86 -3.60
CA PHE A 300 -0.72 -8.22 -4.53
C PHE A 300 0.67 -7.99 -3.93
N PHE A 301 1.62 -7.63 -4.78
CA PHE A 301 2.91 -7.10 -4.37
C PHE A 301 3.28 -5.88 -5.20
N VAL A 302 4.15 -5.03 -4.63
CA VAL A 302 4.67 -3.83 -5.30
C VAL A 302 6.17 -3.96 -5.45
N ILE A 303 6.67 -3.69 -6.66
CA ILE A 303 8.11 -3.61 -6.95
C ILE A 303 8.51 -2.15 -7.10
N GLY A 304 9.56 -1.75 -6.39
CA GLY A 304 10.22 -0.44 -6.54
C GLY A 304 11.42 -0.53 -7.45
N SER A 305 11.55 0.42 -8.38
CA SER A 305 12.64 0.48 -9.35
C SER A 305 13.27 1.87 -9.47
N GLY A 306 14.53 1.89 -9.92
CA GLY A 306 15.20 3.09 -10.40
C GLY A 306 15.63 2.95 -11.86
N GLY A 307 16.48 3.85 -12.34
CA GLY A 307 17.18 3.65 -13.60
C GLY A 307 17.35 4.87 -14.50
N GLY A 308 16.79 6.02 -14.17
CA GLY A 308 16.97 7.30 -14.87
C GLY A 308 16.20 7.45 -16.20
N SER A 309 15.29 6.55 -16.56
CA SER A 309 14.44 6.72 -17.76
C SER A 309 12.96 6.59 -17.43
N ASN A 310 12.08 7.11 -18.28
CA ASN A 310 10.62 6.98 -18.13
C ASN A 310 10.03 5.87 -19.03
N THR A 311 10.85 4.90 -19.43
CA THR A 311 10.45 3.80 -20.33
C THR A 311 10.10 2.54 -19.54
N GLN A 312 9.03 1.85 -19.95
CA GLN A 312 8.52 0.60 -19.36
C GLN A 312 8.23 0.69 -17.86
N LEU A 313 9.19 0.39 -16.99
CA LEU A 313 9.07 0.48 -15.52
C LEU A 313 10.36 0.96 -14.83
N CYS A 314 11.09 1.87 -15.47
CA CYS A 314 12.20 2.58 -14.85
C CYS A 314 11.68 3.70 -13.92
N ASP A 315 12.25 3.83 -12.72
CA ASP A 315 11.89 4.89 -11.75
C ASP A 315 10.40 4.85 -11.33
N THR A 316 9.90 3.65 -11.01
CA THR A 316 8.48 3.43 -10.67
C THR A 316 8.30 2.62 -9.39
N ALA A 317 7.12 2.76 -8.80
CA ALA A 317 6.50 1.69 -8.03
C ALA A 317 5.41 1.03 -8.90
N ALA A 318 5.42 -0.28 -9.00
CA ALA A 318 4.50 -1.03 -9.86
C ALA A 318 3.84 -2.19 -9.10
N ARG A 319 2.51 -2.26 -9.11
CA ARG A 319 1.72 -3.30 -8.43
C ARG A 319 1.39 -4.45 -9.36
N PHE A 320 1.54 -5.68 -8.90
CA PHE A 320 1.16 -6.90 -9.61
C PHE A 320 0.31 -7.80 -8.72
N LYS A 321 -0.65 -8.52 -9.32
CA LYS A 321 -1.39 -9.58 -8.62
C LYS A 321 -0.48 -10.72 -8.21
N THR A 322 -0.65 -11.19 -6.98
CA THR A 322 0.09 -12.35 -6.46
C THR A 322 -0.49 -13.66 -7.00
N ASP A 323 -1.82 -13.75 -7.10
CA ASP A 323 -2.60 -14.97 -7.33
C ASP A 323 -2.83 -15.32 -8.81
N ASN A 324 -2.39 -14.45 -9.74
CA ASN A 324 -2.53 -14.64 -11.19
C ASN A 324 -1.17 -14.86 -11.86
N PRO A 325 -0.52 -16.03 -11.66
CA PRO A 325 0.82 -16.27 -12.15
C PRO A 325 0.83 -16.62 -13.64
N VAL A 326 0.68 -15.62 -14.48
CA VAL A 326 0.72 -15.75 -15.94
C VAL A 326 2.06 -15.26 -16.50
N GLU A 327 2.45 -15.81 -17.64
CA GLU A 327 3.53 -15.21 -18.44
C GLU A 327 3.04 -13.89 -19.05
N GLY A 328 3.93 -12.89 -19.13
CA GLY A 328 3.55 -11.56 -19.62
C GLY A 328 2.63 -10.79 -18.68
N ALA A 329 2.65 -11.06 -17.37
CA ALA A 329 1.93 -10.32 -16.35
C ALA A 329 2.20 -8.81 -16.47
N ARG A 330 1.13 -8.03 -16.37
CA ARG A 330 1.15 -6.57 -16.44
C ARG A 330 0.88 -5.97 -15.06
N PRO A 331 1.48 -4.83 -14.73
CA PRO A 331 1.14 -4.16 -13.50
C PRO A 331 -0.30 -3.65 -13.56
N GLU A 332 -1.03 -3.75 -12.44
CA GLU A 332 -2.39 -3.20 -12.32
C GLU A 332 -2.36 -1.67 -12.29
N TRP A 333 -1.29 -1.10 -11.72
CA TRP A 333 -0.96 0.31 -11.84
C TRP A 333 0.54 0.55 -11.74
N VAL A 334 0.95 1.72 -12.23
CA VAL A 334 2.34 2.21 -12.19
C VAL A 334 2.34 3.64 -11.67
N SER A 335 3.08 3.88 -10.60
CA SER A 335 3.30 5.22 -10.04
C SER A 335 4.74 5.66 -10.35
N SER A 336 4.88 6.65 -11.25
CA SER A 336 6.18 7.08 -11.75
C SER A 336 6.73 8.30 -11.00
N ALA A 337 8.01 8.24 -10.66
CA ALA A 337 8.75 9.37 -10.10
C ALA A 337 9.26 10.37 -11.15
N GLY A 338 9.30 9.94 -12.42
CA GLY A 338 9.70 10.76 -13.57
C GLY A 338 11.19 11.06 -13.59
N GLY A 339 12.02 10.02 -13.59
CA GLY A 339 13.49 10.09 -13.70
C GLY A 339 14.26 9.91 -12.39
N ASP A 340 13.57 9.86 -11.25
CA ASP A 340 14.21 9.65 -9.94
C ASP A 340 13.94 8.25 -9.36
N THR A 341 14.95 7.69 -8.70
CA THR A 341 14.89 6.31 -8.21
C THR A 341 13.92 6.10 -7.04
N ILE A 342 13.08 5.07 -7.16
CA ILE A 342 12.36 4.45 -6.04
C ILE A 342 13.21 3.31 -5.49
N TRP A 343 13.34 3.25 -4.16
CA TRP A 343 14.24 2.32 -3.49
C TRP A 343 13.56 1.46 -2.43
N GLY A 344 12.73 2.05 -1.58
CA GLY A 344 12.00 1.36 -0.54
C GLY A 344 10.50 1.37 -0.83
N VAL A 345 9.85 0.23 -0.60
CA VAL A 345 8.39 0.11 -0.61
C VAL A 345 7.94 -0.65 0.63
N ALA A 346 6.80 -0.25 1.18
CA ALA A 346 6.08 -0.99 2.20
C ALA A 346 4.58 -0.92 1.91
N VAL A 347 3.86 -2.00 2.17
CA VAL A 347 2.41 -2.08 1.91
C VAL A 347 1.67 -2.24 3.23
N THR A 348 0.63 -1.45 3.40
CA THR A 348 -0.40 -1.59 4.43
C THR A 348 -1.75 -1.73 3.74
N GLU A 349 -2.79 -2.01 4.51
CA GLU A 349 -4.17 -2.03 4.01
C GLU A 349 -4.56 -0.67 3.40
N ASN A 350 -4.09 0.43 4.00
CA ASN A 350 -4.55 1.79 3.67
C ASN A 350 -3.69 2.47 2.60
N ALA A 351 -2.41 2.09 2.49
CA ALA A 351 -1.44 2.79 1.65
C ALA A 351 -0.25 1.90 1.23
N VAL A 352 0.29 2.22 0.05
CA VAL A 352 1.64 1.81 -0.35
C VAL A 352 2.59 2.98 -0.09
N TYR A 353 3.50 2.79 0.85
CA TYR A 353 4.55 3.76 1.17
C TYR A 353 5.74 3.58 0.25
N ILE A 354 6.26 4.69 -0.26
CA ILE A 354 7.31 4.74 -1.28
C ILE A 354 8.41 5.67 -0.80
N GLY A 355 9.65 5.20 -0.88
CA GLY A 355 10.84 5.91 -0.46
C GLY A 355 11.94 5.86 -1.50
N GLY A 356 12.70 6.95 -1.67
CA GLY A 356 13.73 7.02 -2.69
C GLY A 356 14.38 8.40 -2.82
N HIS A 357 14.83 8.71 -4.04
CA HIS A 357 15.47 9.97 -4.43
C HIS A 357 14.48 10.96 -5.09
N GLN A 358 13.20 10.60 -5.14
CA GLN A 358 12.22 11.27 -5.98
C GLN A 358 11.93 12.71 -5.59
N ARG A 359 11.81 13.59 -6.60
CA ARG A 359 11.27 14.94 -6.42
C ARG A 359 9.76 14.94 -6.48
N TRP A 360 9.21 14.15 -7.40
CA TRP A 360 7.79 14.08 -7.69
C TRP A 360 7.31 12.65 -7.69
N MET A 361 5.99 12.50 -7.53
CA MET A 361 5.26 11.30 -7.94
C MET A 361 4.16 11.71 -8.90
N ASN A 362 3.46 10.72 -9.48
CA ASN A 362 2.44 10.94 -10.51
C ASN A 362 3.03 11.65 -11.74
N ASN A 363 4.30 11.36 -12.06
CA ASN A 363 5.08 12.09 -13.07
C ASN A 363 5.44 11.21 -14.28
N ALA A 364 4.47 10.42 -14.76
CA ALA A 364 4.70 9.45 -15.85
C ALA A 364 5.11 10.09 -17.19
N LEU A 365 4.83 11.39 -17.37
CA LEU A 365 5.13 12.13 -18.59
C LEU A 365 6.42 12.98 -18.47
N GLY A 366 7.08 12.95 -17.31
CA GLY A 366 8.27 13.75 -17.01
C GLY A 366 9.55 12.91 -16.94
N ASN A 367 10.69 13.57 -17.07
CA ASN A 367 12.01 13.01 -16.81
C ASN A 367 12.93 14.11 -16.26
N ASP A 368 13.15 14.12 -14.95
CA ASP A 368 13.87 15.17 -14.21
C ASP A 368 13.21 16.58 -14.23
N TRP A 369 11.94 16.65 -14.65
CA TRP A 369 11.09 17.83 -14.58
C TRP A 369 9.65 17.42 -14.27
N ALA A 370 8.86 18.33 -13.69
CA ALA A 370 7.45 18.11 -13.38
C ALA A 370 6.60 18.17 -14.65
N ALA A 371 6.00 17.07 -15.09
CA ALA A 371 5.05 17.03 -16.20
C ALA A 371 3.60 17.19 -15.72
N PRO A 372 2.60 17.37 -16.62
CA PRO A 372 1.19 17.44 -16.23
C PRO A 372 0.81 16.24 -15.34
N GLY A 373 0.25 16.52 -14.16
CA GLY A 373 -0.08 15.52 -13.14
C GLY A 373 0.94 15.39 -12.01
N ALA A 374 2.20 15.81 -12.23
CA ALA A 374 3.25 15.65 -11.24
C ALA A 374 2.98 16.42 -9.95
N VAL A 375 3.23 15.79 -8.80
CA VAL A 375 3.07 16.39 -7.46
C VAL A 375 4.36 16.29 -6.66
N PRO A 376 4.71 17.31 -5.85
CA PRO A 376 5.91 17.30 -5.01
C PRO A 376 5.87 16.16 -3.99
N ARG A 377 6.90 15.30 -3.99
CA ARG A 377 7.06 14.16 -3.06
C ARG A 377 8.53 13.94 -2.78
N SER A 378 9.17 14.85 -2.05
CA SER A 378 10.63 14.81 -1.84
C SER A 378 11.05 13.57 -1.05
N GLY A 379 11.50 12.52 -1.73
CA GLY A 379 12.06 11.29 -1.18
C GLY A 379 11.08 10.35 -0.47
N ILE A 380 9.87 10.79 -0.12
CA ILE A 380 8.84 10.01 0.59
C ILE A 380 7.46 10.32 0.00
N SER A 381 6.65 9.27 -0.22
CA SER A 381 5.24 9.38 -0.62
C SER A 381 4.42 8.22 -0.07
N ALA A 382 3.11 8.41 0.05
CA ALA A 382 2.14 7.32 0.06
C ALA A 382 1.34 7.36 -1.25
N VAL A 383 0.94 6.20 -1.77
CA VAL A 383 0.02 6.05 -2.89
C VAL A 383 -1.11 5.10 -2.52
N ASP A 384 -2.27 5.36 -3.10
CA ASP A 384 -3.47 4.55 -2.92
C ASP A 384 -3.22 3.10 -3.44
N PRO A 385 -3.49 2.05 -2.64
CA PRO A 385 -3.20 0.66 -3.02
C PRO A 385 -3.94 0.19 -4.27
N ALA A 386 -5.13 0.73 -4.55
CA ALA A 386 -5.95 0.32 -5.68
C ALA A 386 -5.52 0.99 -7.00
N THR A 387 -5.01 2.22 -6.94
CA THR A 387 -4.80 3.07 -8.13
C THR A 387 -3.37 3.54 -8.36
N GLY A 388 -2.52 3.52 -7.33
CA GLY A 388 -1.17 4.08 -7.38
C GLY A 388 -1.13 5.62 -7.44
N VAL A 389 -2.27 6.30 -7.30
CA VAL A 389 -2.36 7.76 -7.25
C VAL A 389 -1.87 8.25 -5.88
N PRO A 390 -1.05 9.31 -5.78
CA PRO A 390 -0.54 9.76 -4.49
C PRO A 390 -1.65 10.22 -3.53
N MET A 391 -1.50 9.81 -2.27
CA MET A 391 -2.35 10.22 -1.14
C MET A 391 -1.89 11.57 -0.59
N LYS A 392 -2.67 12.16 0.34
CA LYS A 392 -2.39 13.49 0.88
C LYS A 392 -1.09 13.52 1.68
N TRP A 393 -0.78 12.44 2.40
CA TRP A 393 0.41 12.30 3.23
C TRP A 393 1.73 12.60 2.46
N ASN A 394 2.37 13.71 2.82
CA ASN A 394 3.58 14.24 2.17
C ASN A 394 4.58 14.83 3.19
N PRO A 395 5.21 14.01 4.05
CA PRO A 395 6.22 14.51 5.00
C PRO A 395 7.45 15.08 4.29
N GLY A 396 7.88 14.39 3.22
CA GLY A 396 9.06 14.67 2.42
C GLY A 396 10.38 14.77 3.20
N ARG A 397 11.49 15.04 2.50
CA ARG A 397 12.85 15.00 3.04
C ARG A 397 13.76 16.05 2.41
N VAL A 398 14.73 16.58 3.14
CA VAL A 398 15.75 17.49 2.59
C VAL A 398 17.13 17.27 3.26
N PRO A 399 18.25 17.27 2.49
CA PRO A 399 18.28 17.08 1.04
C PRO A 399 17.64 15.75 0.63
N ARG A 400 17.55 15.45 -0.68
CA ARG A 400 17.02 14.18 -1.16
C ARG A 400 17.90 12.98 -0.84
N GLY A 401 19.17 13.23 -0.52
CA GLY A 401 20.18 12.19 -0.25
C GLY A 401 20.36 11.26 -1.43
N THR A 402 20.69 10.01 -1.15
CA THR A 402 20.71 8.90 -2.11
C THR A 402 19.33 8.25 -2.15
N ALA A 403 18.74 7.92 -1.00
CA ALA A 403 17.43 7.29 -0.91
C ALA A 403 16.90 7.21 0.54
N VAL A 404 15.62 6.87 0.63
CA VAL A 404 15.07 6.06 1.72
C VAL A 404 15.27 4.58 1.36
N PHE A 405 16.04 3.84 2.17
CA PHE A 405 16.41 2.45 1.88
C PHE A 405 15.45 1.44 2.52
N SER A 406 14.82 1.82 3.63
CA SER A 406 13.91 0.94 4.36
C SER A 406 12.69 1.72 4.83
N ILE A 407 11.53 1.10 4.71
CA ILE A 407 10.27 1.56 5.27
C ILE A 407 9.70 0.40 6.05
N LEU A 408 9.36 0.65 7.31
CA LEU A 408 8.83 -0.35 8.22
C LEU A 408 7.46 0.14 8.73
N ALA A 409 6.41 -0.58 8.36
CA ALA A 409 5.06 -0.34 8.86
C ALA A 409 4.82 -1.14 10.15
N THR A 410 4.31 -0.46 11.17
CA THR A 410 4.01 -1.00 12.51
C THR A 410 2.61 -0.58 12.91
N SER A 411 2.03 -1.21 13.94
CA SER A 411 0.70 -0.83 14.45
C SER A 411 0.65 0.58 15.02
N ARG A 412 1.82 1.14 15.36
CA ARG A 412 1.94 2.47 15.95
C ARG A 412 2.29 3.55 14.93
N GLY A 413 2.71 3.18 13.72
CA GLY A 413 3.11 4.12 12.68
C GLY A 413 4.20 3.59 11.74
N ILE A 414 4.83 4.51 11.02
CA ILE A 414 5.79 4.18 9.96
C ILE A 414 7.19 4.64 10.34
N TRP A 415 8.16 3.72 10.33
CA TRP A 415 9.58 4.02 10.46
C TRP A 415 10.26 4.08 9.11
N ILE A 416 11.22 4.98 8.97
CA ILE A 416 11.97 5.19 7.74
C ILE A 416 13.46 5.19 8.04
N GLY A 417 14.21 4.39 7.28
CA GLY A 417 15.67 4.33 7.28
C GLY A 417 16.25 4.94 6.01
N SER A 418 17.20 5.86 6.14
CA SER A 418 17.66 6.72 5.05
C SER A 418 19.10 7.21 5.24
N ASP A 419 19.59 8.07 4.34
CA ASP A 419 20.92 8.71 4.44
C ASP A 419 20.92 10.22 4.73
N THR A 420 19.80 10.83 5.14
CA THR A 420 19.72 12.29 5.39
C THR A 420 19.26 12.61 6.79
N ASP A 421 19.37 13.90 7.13
CA ASP A 421 19.19 14.35 8.50
C ASP A 421 17.88 15.09 8.75
N TYR A 422 17.13 15.48 7.72
CA TYR A 422 15.89 16.22 7.91
C TYR A 422 14.74 15.61 7.15
N ILE A 423 13.62 15.47 7.85
CA ILE A 423 12.29 15.29 7.29
C ILE A 423 11.70 16.67 7.11
N SER A 424 11.12 16.99 5.95
CA SER A 424 10.63 18.35 5.61
C SER A 424 11.71 19.44 5.56
N VAL A 425 11.35 20.60 5.00
CA VAL A 425 12.13 21.84 5.00
C VAL A 425 12.18 22.53 6.38
N ASN A 426 11.39 22.06 7.35
CA ASN A 426 11.38 22.61 8.70
C ASN A 426 12.59 22.08 9.50
N PRO A 427 13.54 22.93 9.94
CA PRO A 427 14.73 22.49 10.67
C PRO A 427 14.42 21.83 12.03
N ALA A 428 13.23 22.06 12.61
CA ALA A 428 12.80 21.39 13.84
C ALA A 428 12.62 19.86 13.66
N TYR A 429 12.50 19.40 12.42
CA TYR A 429 12.29 18.00 12.07
C TYR A 429 13.60 17.31 11.66
N LYS A 430 14.71 17.66 12.35
CA LYS A 430 15.98 16.93 12.25
C LYS A 430 15.79 15.51 12.80
N ARG A 431 15.95 14.49 11.95
CA ARG A 431 15.83 13.05 12.21
C ARG A 431 17.00 12.34 11.52
N PRO A 432 18.21 12.37 12.10
CA PRO A 432 19.42 11.82 11.49
C PRO A 432 19.28 10.34 11.14
N LYS A 433 19.14 10.07 9.84
CA LYS A 433 19.06 8.76 9.16
C LYS A 433 17.85 7.88 9.49
N ILE A 434 17.21 8.09 10.64
CA ILE A 434 16.02 7.35 11.07
C ILE A 434 14.90 8.31 11.48
N ALA A 435 13.70 8.11 10.93
CA ALA A 435 12.51 8.90 11.25
C ALA A 435 11.32 8.00 11.58
N TYR A 436 10.41 8.49 12.42
CA TYR A 436 9.21 7.79 12.84
C TYR A 436 7.98 8.70 12.71
N PHE A 437 6.95 8.19 12.06
CA PHE A 437 5.68 8.87 11.80
C PHE A 437 4.57 8.12 12.53
N PRO A 438 4.17 8.56 13.74
CA PRO A 438 3.13 7.88 14.51
C PRO A 438 1.76 8.06 13.85
N TYR A 439 0.83 7.13 14.09
CA TYR A 439 -0.59 7.35 13.79
C TYR A 439 -1.21 8.40 14.70
N GLU A 440 -0.69 8.58 15.92
CA GLU A 440 -1.05 9.69 16.78
C GLU A 440 -0.71 11.03 16.11
N GLY A 441 -1.68 11.95 16.07
CA GLY A 441 -1.55 13.20 15.31
C GLY A 441 -1.58 13.02 13.79
N GLY A 442 -1.95 11.82 13.32
CA GLY A 442 -2.28 11.50 11.94
C GLY A 442 -3.68 11.96 11.54
N TYR A 443 -4.21 11.36 10.47
CA TYR A 443 -5.53 11.70 9.95
C TYR A 443 -6.23 10.46 9.36
N GLU A 444 -7.55 10.52 9.21
CA GLU A 444 -8.32 9.51 8.49
C GLU A 444 -8.38 9.88 7.00
N ALA A 445 -7.89 9.00 6.13
CA ALA A 445 -7.98 9.15 4.70
C ALA A 445 -9.46 9.24 4.27
N THR A 446 -9.72 10.03 3.23
CA THR A 446 -11.09 10.15 2.72
C THR A 446 -11.56 8.80 2.17
N ALA A 447 -12.68 8.30 2.71
CA ALA A 447 -13.31 7.07 2.26
C ALA A 447 -13.61 7.12 0.75
N THR A 448 -13.46 5.97 0.09
CA THR A 448 -13.73 5.82 -1.34
C THR A 448 -15.16 5.35 -1.63
N THR A 449 -15.98 5.21 -0.59
CA THR A 449 -17.38 4.78 -0.69
C THR A 449 -18.22 5.79 -1.47
N THR A 450 -19.02 5.31 -2.40
CA THR A 450 -20.02 6.10 -3.13
C THR A 450 -21.41 5.85 -2.55
N PRO A 451 -22.33 6.84 -2.52
CA PRO A 451 -23.70 6.60 -2.09
C PRO A 451 -24.41 5.61 -3.04
N GLU A 452 -25.33 4.82 -2.49
CA GLU A 452 -26.16 3.84 -3.22
C GLU A 452 -27.65 4.20 -3.09
N LEU A 453 -28.47 3.72 -4.03
CA LEU A 453 -29.93 3.88 -3.95
C LEU A 453 -30.54 2.86 -2.98
N PRO A 454 -31.65 3.19 -2.28
CA PRO A 454 -32.41 4.43 -2.34
C PRO A 454 -31.69 5.61 -1.66
N ALA A 455 -31.67 6.76 -2.34
CA ALA A 455 -31.01 7.97 -1.84
C ALA A 455 -31.71 9.25 -2.32
N SER A 456 -31.37 10.39 -1.71
CA SER A 456 -31.71 11.69 -2.28
C SER A 456 -30.82 11.96 -3.49
N VAL A 457 -31.42 12.24 -4.64
CA VAL A 457 -30.70 12.66 -5.85
C VAL A 457 -30.68 14.18 -5.91
N TYR A 458 -29.55 14.76 -6.29
CA TYR A 458 -29.36 16.19 -6.46
C TYR A 458 -29.08 16.54 -7.92
N VAL A 459 -29.77 17.56 -8.43
CA VAL A 459 -29.62 18.06 -9.80
C VAL A 459 -29.24 19.55 -9.79
N GLY A 460 -28.00 19.83 -10.16
CA GLY A 460 -27.48 21.18 -10.35
C GLY A 460 -27.91 21.74 -11.71
N ARG A 461 -29.11 22.30 -11.79
CA ARG A 461 -29.71 22.73 -13.06
C ARG A 461 -29.03 23.94 -13.70
N GLY A 462 -28.69 24.96 -12.89
CA GLY A 462 -28.07 26.19 -13.39
C GLY A 462 -28.91 26.92 -14.46
N GLY A 463 -30.24 26.86 -14.33
CA GLY A 463 -31.21 27.44 -15.28
C GLY A 463 -31.70 26.50 -16.40
N LEU A 464 -31.14 25.30 -16.54
CA LEU A 464 -31.62 24.29 -17.50
C LEU A 464 -32.84 23.55 -16.97
N GLY A 465 -33.85 23.31 -17.82
CA GLY A 465 -35.01 22.48 -17.49
C GLY A 465 -35.79 22.86 -16.22
N SER A 466 -35.52 24.02 -15.63
CA SER A 466 -36.06 24.43 -14.32
C SER A 466 -37.43 25.07 -14.48
N PRO A 467 -38.39 24.82 -13.56
CA PRO A 467 -39.49 25.74 -13.33
C PRO A 467 -38.97 27.18 -13.21
N SER A 468 -39.73 28.15 -13.73
CA SER A 468 -39.32 29.56 -13.86
C SER A 468 -38.87 30.26 -12.56
N ASN A 469 -39.00 29.61 -11.41
CA ASN A 469 -38.80 30.19 -10.08
C ASN A 469 -37.55 29.65 -9.34
N PHE A 470 -36.72 28.78 -9.94
CA PHE A 470 -35.49 28.32 -9.28
C PHE A 470 -34.29 29.21 -9.62
N PRO A 471 -33.66 29.86 -8.61
CA PRO A 471 -32.41 30.59 -8.83
C PRO A 471 -31.30 29.67 -9.32
N VAL A 472 -30.35 30.20 -10.11
CA VAL A 472 -29.16 29.45 -10.54
C VAL A 472 -28.28 28.98 -9.38
N THR A 473 -28.47 29.54 -8.18
CA THR A 473 -27.84 29.14 -6.92
C THR A 473 -28.64 28.12 -6.12
N SER A 474 -29.65 27.50 -6.73
CA SER A 474 -30.40 26.40 -6.11
C SER A 474 -30.05 25.06 -6.75
N VAL A 475 -29.98 24.02 -5.92
CA VAL A 475 -29.90 22.63 -6.35
C VAL A 475 -31.28 21.99 -6.15
N ALA A 476 -31.77 21.29 -7.17
CA ALA A 476 -33.00 20.52 -7.04
C ALA A 476 -32.69 19.17 -6.38
N SER A 477 -33.62 18.65 -5.58
CA SER A 477 -33.45 17.36 -4.90
C SER A 477 -34.76 16.60 -4.70
N TRP A 478 -34.69 15.27 -4.73
CA TRP A 478 -35.78 14.36 -4.40
C TRP A 478 -35.23 12.98 -4.04
N ASP A 479 -35.97 12.21 -3.25
CA ASP A 479 -35.66 10.80 -3.00
C ASP A 479 -35.97 9.94 -4.22
N PHE A 480 -35.10 8.97 -4.49
CA PHE A 480 -35.17 8.06 -5.63
C PHE A 480 -34.76 6.64 -5.21
N ASP A 481 -35.56 5.65 -5.60
CA ASP A 481 -35.35 4.23 -5.26
C ASP A 481 -34.77 3.39 -6.41
N GLY A 482 -34.34 4.04 -7.49
CA GLY A 482 -33.92 3.37 -8.73
C GLY A 482 -35.04 3.25 -9.78
N SER A 483 -36.28 3.59 -9.44
CA SER A 483 -37.45 3.54 -10.32
C SER A 483 -38.39 4.75 -10.17
N THR A 484 -38.76 5.10 -8.95
CA THR A 484 -39.72 6.16 -8.61
C THR A 484 -39.04 7.33 -7.93
N ALA A 485 -39.48 8.54 -8.27
CA ALA A 485 -38.96 9.79 -7.70
C ALA A 485 -40.05 10.48 -6.88
N SER A 486 -39.73 10.81 -5.62
CA SER A 486 -40.58 11.61 -4.73
C SER A 486 -40.71 13.06 -5.20
N ALA A 487 -41.44 13.90 -4.47
CA ALA A 487 -41.65 15.32 -4.80
C ALA A 487 -40.32 16.10 -4.91
N GLU A 488 -40.19 16.94 -5.94
CA GLU A 488 -39.02 17.81 -6.11
C GLU A 488 -39.04 18.94 -5.09
N SER A 489 -37.89 19.12 -4.46
CA SER A 489 -37.56 20.24 -3.58
C SER A 489 -36.40 21.02 -4.19
N ALA A 490 -36.22 22.28 -3.78
CA ALA A 490 -35.03 23.04 -4.12
C ALA A 490 -34.38 23.58 -2.86
N LYS A 491 -33.05 23.46 -2.82
CA LYS A 491 -32.23 23.94 -1.73
C LYS A 491 -31.31 25.04 -2.23
N SER A 492 -31.31 26.19 -1.55
CA SER A 492 -30.34 27.24 -1.82
C SER A 492 -28.94 26.80 -1.40
N THR A 493 -27.94 27.07 -2.24
CA THR A 493 -26.54 26.79 -1.98
C THR A 493 -25.69 28.02 -2.30
N ALA A 494 -24.44 28.02 -1.84
CA ALA A 494 -23.45 29.04 -2.23
C ALA A 494 -22.87 28.81 -3.65
N ILE A 495 -23.33 27.77 -4.36
CA ILE A 495 -22.77 27.35 -5.66
C ILE A 495 -23.61 27.96 -6.78
N ASP A 496 -22.97 28.69 -7.69
CA ASP A 496 -23.60 29.05 -8.96
C ASP A 496 -23.57 27.85 -9.91
N TRP A 497 -24.68 27.10 -9.95
CA TRP A 497 -24.81 25.88 -10.75
C TRP A 497 -24.76 26.15 -12.26
N SER A 498 -24.92 27.39 -12.73
CA SER A 498 -24.78 27.73 -14.16
C SER A 498 -23.33 27.58 -14.65
N THR A 499 -22.36 27.71 -13.73
CA THR A 499 -20.93 27.56 -14.00
C THR A 499 -20.45 26.11 -13.94
N VAL A 500 -21.24 25.22 -13.32
CA VAL A 500 -20.88 23.82 -13.12
C VAL A 500 -20.88 23.05 -14.45
N ARG A 501 -20.01 22.04 -14.55
CA ARG A 501 -19.84 21.16 -15.71
C ARG A 501 -19.95 19.68 -15.35
N GLY A 502 -19.82 19.35 -14.08
CA GLY A 502 -20.09 18.05 -13.50
C GLY A 502 -19.88 18.11 -11.99
N ALA A 503 -20.49 17.21 -11.25
CA ALA A 503 -20.23 17.04 -9.83
C ALA A 503 -20.44 15.57 -9.46
N PHE A 504 -19.74 15.12 -8.43
CA PHE A 504 -19.85 13.76 -7.91
C PHE A 504 -19.55 13.75 -6.42
N THR A 505 -20.04 12.70 -5.75
CA THR A 505 -19.88 12.49 -4.32
C THR A 505 -19.04 11.25 -4.06
N VAL A 506 -18.17 11.32 -3.07
CA VAL A 506 -17.34 10.22 -2.61
C VAL A 506 -16.97 10.48 -1.15
N GLY A 507 -17.17 9.49 -0.29
CA GLY A 507 -17.12 9.66 1.15
C GLY A 507 -18.02 10.81 1.61
N ASP A 508 -17.48 11.65 2.47
CA ASP A 508 -18.12 12.85 3.03
C ASP A 508 -17.92 14.11 2.16
N LYS A 509 -17.60 13.96 0.86
CA LYS A 509 -17.23 15.08 -0.02
C LYS A 509 -18.10 15.19 -1.26
N LEU A 510 -18.38 16.44 -1.64
CA LEU A 510 -18.90 16.82 -2.94
C LEU A 510 -17.80 17.51 -3.75
N TYR A 511 -17.44 16.91 -4.88
CA TYR A 511 -16.55 17.50 -5.86
C TYR A 511 -17.35 18.17 -6.97
N VAL A 512 -16.94 19.39 -7.34
CA VAL A 512 -17.64 20.23 -8.33
C VAL A 512 -16.65 20.72 -9.37
N GLY A 513 -16.85 20.30 -10.62
CA GLY A 513 -16.11 20.76 -11.78
C GLY A 513 -16.71 22.04 -12.36
N THR A 514 -15.86 23.05 -12.55
CA THR A 514 -16.14 24.28 -13.30
C THR A 514 -15.05 24.47 -14.36
N PRO A 515 -15.18 25.39 -15.33
CA PRO A 515 -14.12 25.61 -16.31
C PRO A 515 -12.74 25.77 -15.65
N ASN A 516 -11.80 24.91 -16.03
CA ASN A 516 -10.41 24.88 -15.56
C ASN A 516 -10.19 24.62 -14.05
N THR A 517 -11.23 24.32 -13.27
CA THR A 517 -11.12 24.20 -11.81
C THR A 517 -12.00 23.09 -11.25
N LEU A 518 -11.39 22.18 -10.50
CA LEU A 518 -12.09 21.26 -9.60
C LEU A 518 -12.13 21.89 -8.20
N ARG A 519 -13.31 21.89 -7.58
CA ARG A 519 -13.51 22.33 -6.19
C ARG A 519 -14.08 21.19 -5.37
N VAL A 520 -13.91 21.28 -4.06
CA VAL A 520 -14.42 20.30 -3.10
C VAL A 520 -15.08 21.01 -1.93
N ALA A 521 -16.14 20.42 -1.39
CA ALA A 521 -16.79 20.81 -0.15
C ALA A 521 -17.13 19.56 0.68
N SER A 522 -17.25 19.71 1.99
CA SER A 522 -17.88 18.68 2.83
C SER A 522 -19.35 18.50 2.41
N PHE A 523 -19.84 17.27 2.47
CA PHE A 523 -21.20 16.91 2.13
C PHE A 523 -21.67 15.71 2.95
N ASP A 524 -22.61 15.93 3.85
CA ASP A 524 -23.22 14.91 4.72
C ASP A 524 -24.41 14.19 4.05
N GLY A 525 -24.51 14.27 2.71
CA GLY A 525 -25.67 13.80 1.95
C GLY A 525 -26.83 14.79 1.88
N LYS A 526 -26.82 15.86 2.71
CA LYS A 526 -27.85 16.89 2.73
C LYS A 526 -27.31 18.30 2.58
N ASN A 527 -26.28 18.66 3.35
CA ASN A 527 -25.73 19.98 3.53
C ASN A 527 -24.38 20.09 2.84
N ILE A 528 -24.23 21.11 1.99
CA ILE A 528 -22.99 21.37 1.26
C ILE A 528 -22.22 22.45 2.02
N GLY A 529 -20.98 22.13 2.40
CA GLY A 529 -20.06 23.05 3.04
C GLY A 529 -19.51 24.13 2.10
N THR A 530 -18.48 24.84 2.56
CA THR A 530 -17.81 25.85 1.74
C THR A 530 -16.93 25.19 0.68
N LEU A 531 -17.00 25.67 -0.57
CA LEU A 531 -16.12 25.19 -1.63
C LEU A 531 -14.69 25.72 -1.48
N SER A 532 -13.73 24.82 -1.60
CA SER A 532 -12.30 25.13 -1.75
C SER A 532 -11.75 24.59 -3.08
N GLU A 533 -10.77 25.27 -3.66
CA GLU A 533 -10.06 24.76 -4.85
C GLU A 533 -9.24 23.51 -4.51
N VAL A 534 -9.31 22.50 -5.38
CA VAL A 534 -8.41 21.34 -5.33
C VAL A 534 -7.11 21.71 -6.04
N ASN A 535 -6.03 21.88 -5.27
CA ASN A 535 -4.72 22.22 -5.81
C ASN A 535 -3.55 21.49 -5.11
N PRO A 536 -3.47 20.15 -5.23
CA PRO A 536 -2.37 19.37 -4.64
C PRO A 536 -1.03 19.53 -5.38
N TYR A 537 -1.00 20.25 -6.49
CA TYR A 537 0.17 20.44 -7.35
C TYR A 537 1.08 21.56 -6.85
N ASN A 538 0.51 22.56 -6.19
CA ASN A 538 1.24 23.67 -5.60
C ASN A 538 1.22 23.54 -4.08
N ASP A 539 2.05 22.64 -3.54
CA ASP A 539 2.21 22.48 -2.09
C ASP A 539 3.04 23.64 -1.52
N PRO A 540 2.50 24.53 -0.67
CA PRO A 540 3.22 25.68 -0.13
C PRO A 540 4.49 25.31 0.63
N LYS A 541 4.55 24.09 1.18
CA LYS A 541 5.73 23.54 1.87
C LYS A 541 6.91 23.34 0.92
N TRP A 542 6.65 23.01 -0.35
CA TRP A 542 7.65 22.54 -1.31
C TRP A 542 7.79 23.43 -2.55
N MET A 543 6.74 24.14 -2.98
CA MET A 543 6.65 24.75 -4.31
C MET A 543 7.76 25.77 -4.62
N ASN A 544 8.30 26.43 -3.60
CA ASN A 544 9.38 27.41 -3.74
C ASN A 544 10.76 26.87 -3.32
N TRP A 545 10.82 25.62 -2.84
CA TRP A 545 12.06 25.03 -2.36
C TRP A 545 12.90 24.50 -3.54
N PRO A 546 14.23 24.74 -3.57
CA PRO A 546 15.09 24.25 -4.65
C PRO A 546 15.10 22.72 -4.74
N ASN A 547 14.93 22.19 -5.95
CA ASN A 547 14.87 20.74 -6.19
C ASN A 547 16.24 20.08 -6.41
N GLY A 548 17.32 20.87 -6.42
CA GLY A 548 18.69 20.38 -6.69
C GLY A 548 19.02 20.16 -8.17
N SER A 549 18.15 20.60 -9.09
CA SER A 549 18.30 20.45 -10.55
C SER A 549 17.98 21.74 -11.32
N GLY A 550 18.20 22.91 -10.69
CA GLY A 550 18.00 24.21 -11.33
C GLY A 550 16.56 24.75 -11.32
N GLY A 551 15.65 24.16 -10.53
CA GLY A 551 14.27 24.63 -10.34
C GLY A 551 13.75 24.39 -8.93
N THR A 552 12.43 24.37 -8.77
CA THR A 552 11.75 24.08 -7.48
C THR A 552 10.99 22.76 -7.51
N TYR A 553 10.43 22.33 -6.38
CA TYR A 553 9.58 21.13 -6.31
C TYR A 553 8.16 21.34 -6.85
N ASN A 554 7.83 22.52 -7.39
CA ASN A 554 6.46 22.79 -7.83
C ASN A 554 5.93 21.70 -8.79
N GLY A 555 4.70 21.26 -8.57
CA GLY A 555 4.02 20.30 -9.42
C GLY A 555 3.36 20.97 -10.62
N ASN A 556 2.60 20.20 -11.38
CA ASN A 556 1.86 20.69 -12.55
C ASN A 556 0.47 20.07 -12.65
N LYS A 557 -0.55 20.90 -12.87
CA LYS A 557 -1.93 20.44 -13.08
C LYS A 557 -2.00 19.54 -14.34
N PRO A 558 -2.74 18.42 -14.31
CA PRO A 558 -2.94 17.58 -15.47
C PRO A 558 -3.86 18.26 -16.48
N ASN A 559 -3.76 17.85 -17.74
CA ASN A 559 -4.57 18.38 -18.84
C ASN A 559 -6.09 18.21 -18.63
N PHE A 560 -6.50 17.30 -17.74
CA PHE A 560 -7.88 17.12 -17.30
C PHE A 560 -8.55 18.43 -16.87
N TYR A 561 -7.85 19.33 -16.18
CA TYR A 561 -8.46 20.59 -15.74
C TYR A 561 -8.96 21.42 -16.94
N GLY A 562 -8.20 21.44 -18.04
CA GLY A 562 -8.59 22.12 -19.29
C GLY A 562 -9.79 21.49 -20.00
N THR A 563 -10.10 20.22 -19.73
CA THR A 563 -11.27 19.55 -20.34
C THR A 563 -12.58 19.85 -19.60
N LEU A 564 -12.50 20.31 -18.34
CA LEU A 564 -13.67 20.57 -17.48
C LEU A 564 -14.67 21.54 -18.12
N SER A 565 -14.24 22.50 -18.94
CA SER A 565 -15.14 23.44 -19.62
C SER A 565 -16.18 22.77 -20.51
N SER A 566 -15.83 21.59 -21.04
CA SER A 566 -16.62 20.81 -21.98
C SER A 566 -17.30 19.61 -21.34
N VAL A 567 -17.01 19.29 -20.07
CA VAL A 567 -17.63 18.16 -19.39
C VAL A 567 -19.15 18.33 -19.32
N ARG A 568 -19.86 17.21 -19.55
CA ARG A 568 -21.32 17.14 -19.53
C ARG A 568 -21.86 16.20 -18.45
N GLY A 569 -21.05 15.26 -17.99
CA GLY A 569 -21.38 14.37 -16.89
C GLY A 569 -20.10 13.78 -16.31
N MET A 570 -20.14 13.44 -15.02
CA MET A 570 -18.99 13.03 -14.25
C MET A 570 -19.44 12.17 -13.08
N PHE A 571 -18.76 11.06 -12.79
CA PHE A 571 -18.97 10.25 -11.59
C PHE A 571 -17.64 9.64 -11.14
N TYR A 572 -17.58 9.22 -9.88
CA TYR A 572 -16.45 8.48 -9.32
C TYR A 572 -16.85 7.03 -9.13
N ASP A 573 -15.94 6.10 -9.46
CA ASP A 573 -16.09 4.68 -9.16
C ASP A 573 -14.70 4.01 -9.13
N GLY A 574 -14.49 3.11 -8.16
CA GLY A 574 -13.30 2.25 -8.10
C GLY A 574 -11.95 2.97 -8.19
N GLY A 575 -11.81 4.19 -7.66
CA GLY A 575 -10.56 4.96 -7.73
C GLY A 575 -10.37 5.79 -9.01
N TYR A 576 -11.38 5.83 -9.88
CA TYR A 576 -11.35 6.56 -11.13
C TYR A 576 -12.46 7.61 -11.18
N LEU A 577 -12.09 8.76 -11.75
CA LEU A 577 -13.05 9.74 -12.22
C LEU A 577 -13.43 9.40 -13.67
N TYR A 578 -14.71 9.14 -13.89
CA TYR A 578 -15.29 8.92 -15.20
C TYR A 578 -15.99 10.18 -15.67
N TYR A 579 -15.79 10.57 -16.93
CA TYR A 579 -16.39 11.78 -17.48
C TYR A 579 -16.59 11.72 -18.99
N THR A 580 -17.55 12.51 -19.49
CA THR A 580 -17.74 12.76 -20.93
C THR A 580 -17.72 14.26 -21.24
N THR A 581 -17.35 14.60 -22.47
CA THR A 581 -17.21 15.99 -22.95
C THR A 581 -18.26 16.39 -24.00
N GLY A 582 -19.33 15.60 -24.14
CA GLY A 582 -20.31 15.72 -25.22
C GLY A 582 -19.84 15.10 -26.55
N SER A 583 -18.74 14.37 -26.53
CA SER A 583 -18.37 13.42 -27.59
C SER A 583 -19.02 12.05 -27.33
N SER A 584 -18.88 11.11 -28.25
CA SER A 584 -19.38 9.74 -28.07
C SER A 584 -18.61 8.92 -27.03
N THR A 585 -17.52 9.45 -26.46
CA THR A 585 -16.57 8.71 -25.63
C THR A 585 -16.78 8.98 -24.14
N LEU A 586 -16.71 7.92 -23.34
CA LEU A 586 -16.47 7.99 -21.90
C LEU A 586 -14.97 7.91 -21.64
N TYR A 587 -14.45 8.80 -20.79
CA TYR A 587 -13.07 8.80 -20.35
C TYR A 587 -12.99 8.39 -18.89
N LYS A 588 -11.90 7.73 -18.51
CA LYS A 588 -11.53 7.50 -17.11
C LYS A 588 -10.15 8.05 -16.80
N ILE A 589 -9.97 8.54 -15.59
CA ILE A 589 -8.68 9.06 -15.10
C ILE A 589 -8.56 8.75 -13.61
N GLY A 590 -7.39 8.25 -13.17
CA GLY A 590 -7.18 7.92 -11.76
C GLY A 590 -7.38 9.16 -10.88
N PHE A 591 -8.02 8.98 -9.72
CA PHE A 591 -8.35 10.07 -8.82
C PHE A 591 -8.27 9.60 -7.36
N SER A 592 -7.59 10.37 -6.52
CA SER A 592 -7.55 10.13 -5.07
C SER A 592 -8.52 11.08 -4.36
N PRO A 593 -9.61 10.59 -3.73
CA PRO A 593 -10.49 11.41 -2.90
C PRO A 593 -9.81 12.02 -1.68
N ASP A 594 -8.73 11.39 -1.20
CA ASP A 594 -7.94 11.85 -0.07
C ASP A 594 -7.16 13.14 -0.39
N SER A 595 -6.42 13.13 -1.50
CA SER A 595 -5.54 14.23 -1.90
C SER A 595 -6.14 15.18 -2.92
N GLY A 596 -7.20 14.75 -3.63
CA GLY A 596 -7.73 15.43 -4.83
C GLY A 596 -6.80 15.34 -6.04
N ILE A 597 -5.76 14.50 -5.99
CA ILE A 597 -4.81 14.32 -7.10
C ILE A 597 -5.49 13.53 -8.21
N VAL A 598 -5.37 14.06 -9.43
CA VAL A 598 -5.78 13.42 -10.67
C VAL A 598 -4.53 12.88 -11.38
N ALA A 599 -4.63 11.68 -11.94
CA ALA A 599 -3.57 11.05 -12.74
C ALA A 599 -3.17 11.91 -13.96
N PRO A 600 -2.00 11.69 -14.59
CA PRO A 600 -1.47 12.57 -15.65
C PRO A 600 -2.29 12.58 -16.93
N ALA A 601 -2.91 11.44 -17.26
CA ALA A 601 -3.60 11.23 -18.52
C ALA A 601 -4.87 10.39 -18.34
N ALA A 602 -5.91 10.75 -19.09
CA ALA A 602 -7.13 9.98 -19.19
C ALA A 602 -7.00 8.88 -20.26
N THR A 603 -7.79 7.82 -20.10
CA THR A 603 -7.93 6.75 -21.10
C THR A 603 -9.38 6.66 -21.56
N ALA A 604 -9.59 6.31 -22.83
CA ALA A 604 -10.93 6.07 -23.35
C ALA A 604 -11.47 4.74 -22.81
N VAL A 605 -12.73 4.73 -22.38
CA VAL A 605 -13.47 3.53 -21.98
C VAL A 605 -14.21 3.01 -23.20
N SER A 606 -13.95 1.76 -23.57
CA SER A 606 -14.77 1.06 -24.57
C SER A 606 -16.17 0.88 -23.99
N SER A 607 -17.21 1.30 -24.70
CA SER A 607 -18.60 1.27 -24.22
C SER A 607 -19.57 1.10 -25.39
N SER A 608 -20.71 0.44 -25.14
CA SER A 608 -21.82 0.34 -26.10
C SER A 608 -22.70 1.60 -26.16
N LEU A 609 -22.58 2.50 -25.17
CA LEU A 609 -23.36 3.73 -25.09
C LEU A 609 -22.65 4.86 -25.86
N ASN A 610 -23.42 5.61 -26.66
CA ASN A 610 -22.95 6.86 -27.25
C ASN A 610 -23.18 8.02 -26.25
N PHE A 611 -22.09 8.62 -25.77
CA PHE A 611 -22.15 9.66 -24.74
C PHE A 611 -22.42 11.09 -25.26
N SER A 612 -22.61 11.29 -26.57
CA SER A 612 -22.73 12.65 -27.14
C SER A 612 -23.94 13.43 -26.65
N ASP A 613 -25.03 12.73 -26.32
CA ASP A 613 -26.27 13.29 -25.77
C ASP A 613 -26.41 13.07 -24.25
N VAL A 614 -25.34 12.66 -23.56
CA VAL A 614 -25.37 12.46 -22.12
C VAL A 614 -25.14 13.78 -21.38
N SER A 615 -25.98 14.04 -20.38
CA SER A 615 -25.77 15.09 -19.36
C SER A 615 -26.00 14.50 -17.98
N GLY A 616 -25.10 14.70 -17.01
CA GLY A 616 -25.25 14.13 -15.67
C GLY A 616 -25.23 12.59 -15.65
N MET A 617 -24.54 12.02 -14.67
CA MET A 617 -24.44 10.57 -14.54
C MET A 617 -24.01 10.20 -13.14
N PHE A 618 -24.45 9.04 -12.66
CA PHE A 618 -23.96 8.42 -11.42
C PHE A 618 -24.04 6.90 -11.55
N VAL A 619 -23.22 6.20 -10.79
CA VAL A 619 -23.27 4.73 -10.68
C VAL A 619 -23.95 4.36 -9.38
N ASP A 620 -24.70 3.26 -9.42
CA ASP A 620 -25.30 2.59 -8.28
C ASP A 620 -25.19 1.07 -8.53
N GLY A 621 -24.35 0.40 -7.74
CA GLY A 621 -24.02 -1.02 -7.92
C GLY A 621 -23.64 -1.39 -9.35
N ASP A 622 -24.47 -2.23 -9.97
CA ASP A 622 -24.26 -2.77 -11.32
C ASP A 622 -24.88 -1.90 -12.44
N LYS A 623 -25.24 -0.64 -12.15
CA LYS A 623 -25.88 0.26 -13.12
C LYS A 623 -25.21 1.63 -13.19
N LEU A 624 -25.09 2.12 -14.42
CA LEU A 624 -24.82 3.52 -14.73
C LEU A 624 -26.13 4.21 -15.10
N TYR A 625 -26.53 5.17 -14.27
CA TYR A 625 -27.63 6.09 -14.55
C TYR A 625 -27.10 7.31 -15.31
N HIS A 626 -27.80 7.71 -16.38
CA HIS A 626 -27.43 8.86 -17.20
C HIS A 626 -28.65 9.59 -17.73
N VAL A 627 -28.58 10.92 -17.87
CA VAL A 627 -29.66 11.69 -18.50
C VAL A 627 -29.37 11.88 -19.98
N ARG A 628 -30.39 11.70 -20.83
CA ARG A 628 -30.35 12.17 -22.21
C ARG A 628 -30.72 13.64 -22.24
N ARG A 629 -29.77 14.49 -22.63
CA ARG A 629 -29.94 15.93 -22.65
C ARG A 629 -31.07 16.38 -23.58
N SER A 630 -31.19 15.75 -24.74
CA SER A 630 -32.23 16.09 -25.72
C SER A 630 -33.67 15.92 -25.21
N THR A 631 -33.89 15.04 -24.23
CA THR A 631 -35.23 14.72 -23.71
C THR A 631 -35.43 15.01 -22.22
N GLY A 632 -34.34 15.22 -21.48
CA GLY A 632 -34.37 15.33 -20.02
C GLY A 632 -34.72 14.03 -19.30
N ALA A 633 -34.68 12.89 -19.98
CA ALA A 633 -35.06 11.60 -19.41
C ALA A 633 -33.85 10.84 -18.84
N LEU A 634 -34.04 10.21 -17.68
CA LEU A 634 -33.09 9.33 -17.02
C LEU A 634 -33.17 7.91 -17.61
N TYR A 635 -32.02 7.39 -17.98
CA TYR A 635 -31.81 6.03 -18.45
C TYR A 635 -30.85 5.29 -17.52
N SER A 636 -30.96 3.97 -17.48
CA SER A 636 -29.95 3.08 -16.88
C SER A 636 -29.34 2.18 -17.94
N ILE A 637 -28.07 1.83 -17.78
CA ILE A 637 -27.37 0.78 -18.52
C ILE A 637 -26.53 -0.04 -17.53
N GLY A 638 -26.24 -1.31 -17.82
CA GLY A 638 -25.41 -2.13 -16.93
C GLY A 638 -24.00 -1.54 -16.79
N TRP A 639 -23.36 -1.79 -15.65
CA TRP A 639 -22.03 -1.33 -15.26
C TRP A 639 -21.31 -2.46 -14.52
N ASN A 640 -20.05 -2.71 -14.86
CA ASN A 640 -19.26 -3.80 -14.24
C ASN A 640 -18.03 -3.30 -13.45
N GLY A 641 -18.03 -2.01 -13.06
CA GLY A 641 -16.88 -1.36 -12.42
C GLY A 641 -15.87 -0.74 -13.39
N SER A 642 -16.03 -0.93 -14.70
CA SER A 642 -15.06 -0.42 -15.69
C SER A 642 -15.63 -0.02 -17.04
N THR A 643 -16.74 -0.63 -17.45
CA THR A 643 -17.44 -0.34 -18.71
C THR A 643 -18.94 -0.63 -18.59
N THR A 644 -19.69 -0.07 -19.52
CA THR A 644 -21.12 -0.33 -19.68
C THR A 644 -21.39 -1.70 -20.29
N THR A 645 -22.48 -2.36 -19.89
CA THR A 645 -22.93 -3.64 -20.42
C THR A 645 -24.40 -3.59 -20.85
N GLY A 646 -24.74 -4.32 -21.93
CA GLY A 646 -26.11 -4.37 -22.44
C GLY A 646 -26.57 -3.09 -23.14
N SER A 647 -27.87 -2.79 -23.00
CA SER A 647 -28.57 -1.70 -23.68
C SER A 647 -29.22 -0.74 -22.69
N ALA A 648 -29.23 0.55 -23.01
CA ALA A 648 -29.85 1.57 -22.17
C ALA A 648 -31.38 1.46 -22.13
N THR A 649 -31.97 1.50 -20.93
CA THR A 649 -33.41 1.43 -20.66
C THR A 649 -33.92 2.74 -20.07
N LEU A 650 -35.09 3.21 -20.50
CA LEU A 650 -35.73 4.39 -19.92
C LEU A 650 -36.20 4.06 -18.50
N VAL A 651 -35.79 4.87 -17.52
CA VAL A 651 -36.17 4.70 -16.11
C VAL A 651 -37.26 5.70 -15.76
N ASN A 652 -36.97 7.00 -15.93
CA ASN A 652 -37.87 8.06 -15.51
C ASN A 652 -37.68 9.28 -16.43
N GLY A 653 -38.76 9.85 -16.96
CA GLY A 653 -38.64 11.02 -17.83
C GLY A 653 -39.97 11.64 -18.19
N PRO A 654 -39.98 12.83 -18.80
CA PRO A 654 -41.23 13.52 -19.14
C PRO A 654 -42.16 12.70 -20.04
N SER A 655 -41.60 11.85 -20.91
CA SER A 655 -42.37 11.01 -21.84
C SER A 655 -43.12 9.85 -21.17
N ASN A 656 -42.76 9.45 -19.95
CA ASN A 656 -43.48 8.44 -19.18
C ASN A 656 -44.15 9.02 -17.92
N GLY A 657 -44.40 10.33 -17.90
CA GLY A 657 -45.00 11.04 -16.76
C GLY A 657 -44.04 11.28 -15.60
N GLY A 658 -42.76 10.98 -15.77
CA GLY A 658 -41.68 11.23 -14.82
C GLY A 658 -41.10 12.65 -14.88
N ARG A 659 -40.05 12.88 -14.09
CA ARG A 659 -39.40 14.19 -13.93
C ARG A 659 -38.49 14.52 -15.11
N ASN A 660 -38.18 15.81 -15.29
CA ASN A 660 -37.05 16.24 -16.11
C ASN A 660 -35.77 16.22 -15.27
N TRP A 661 -34.79 15.40 -15.65
CA TRP A 661 -33.53 15.21 -14.96
C TRP A 661 -32.39 16.07 -15.53
N GLU A 662 -32.66 16.90 -16.55
CA GLU A 662 -31.64 17.74 -17.19
C GLU A 662 -30.98 18.68 -16.17
N GLY A 663 -29.66 18.64 -16.15
CA GLY A 663 -28.82 19.49 -15.32
C GLY A 663 -27.36 19.43 -15.72
N ARG A 664 -26.56 20.31 -15.11
CA ARG A 664 -25.10 20.38 -15.29
C ARG A 664 -24.35 19.47 -14.32
N ALA A 665 -25.03 18.99 -13.29
CA ALA A 665 -24.56 18.03 -12.32
C ALA A 665 -25.72 17.13 -11.90
N LEU A 666 -25.41 15.86 -11.66
CA LEU A 666 -26.31 14.85 -11.14
C LEU A 666 -25.48 13.99 -10.18
N PHE A 667 -25.84 13.96 -8.90
CA PHE A 667 -25.10 13.22 -7.88
C PHE A 667 -26.04 12.75 -6.77
N LEU A 668 -25.60 11.76 -6.00
CA LEU A 668 -26.37 11.20 -4.90
C LEU A 668 -25.96 11.86 -3.58
N GLY A 669 -26.92 12.10 -2.70
CA GLY A 669 -26.67 12.40 -1.30
C GLY A 669 -27.01 11.19 -0.46
N GLN A 670 -26.01 10.73 0.27
CA GLN A 670 -26.12 9.60 1.17
C GLN A 670 -27.21 9.87 2.21
N THR A 671 -28.14 8.92 2.40
CA THR A 671 -28.80 8.81 3.70
C THR A 671 -27.77 8.16 4.61
N GLU A 672 -27.40 8.81 5.73
CA GLU A 672 -26.24 8.51 6.61
C GLU A 672 -25.55 7.16 6.35
N ALA A 673 -24.26 7.20 5.98
CA ALA A 673 -23.45 6.00 5.82
C ALA A 673 -23.53 5.13 7.07
N ASN A 674 -23.77 3.84 6.93
CA ASN A 674 -23.56 2.89 8.02
C ASN A 674 -22.07 2.92 8.41
N LYS A 675 -21.75 3.41 9.61
CA LYS A 675 -20.40 3.42 10.18
C LYS A 675 -20.14 2.03 10.76
N PRO A 676 -18.92 1.49 10.62
CA PRO A 676 -18.58 0.23 11.25
C PRO A 676 -18.69 0.36 12.78
N PRO A 677 -19.17 -0.68 13.49
CA PRO A 677 -19.18 -0.68 14.94
C PRO A 677 -17.75 -0.65 15.48
N VAL A 678 -17.52 0.19 16.49
CA VAL A 678 -16.27 0.27 17.24
C VAL A 678 -16.32 -0.79 18.34
N ALA A 679 -15.57 -1.87 18.16
CA ALA A 679 -15.44 -2.90 19.19
C ALA A 679 -14.58 -2.39 20.36
N SER A 680 -15.04 -2.66 21.59
CA SER A 680 -14.28 -2.39 22.81
C SER A 680 -14.62 -3.45 23.83
N PHE A 681 -13.59 -4.02 24.47
CA PHE A 681 -13.79 -4.98 25.54
C PHE A 681 -12.76 -4.80 26.65
N THR A 682 -13.15 -5.19 27.86
CA THR A 682 -12.23 -5.37 28.98
C THR A 682 -12.11 -6.85 29.32
N SER A 683 -10.95 -7.26 29.84
CA SER A 683 -10.72 -8.61 30.31
C SER A 683 -10.14 -8.62 31.72
N SER A 684 -10.57 -9.58 32.53
CA SER A 684 -10.03 -9.80 33.87
C SER A 684 -9.94 -11.29 34.14
N CYS A 685 -8.75 -11.76 34.51
CA CYS A 685 -8.48 -13.17 34.78
C CYS A 685 -8.04 -13.36 36.23
N VAL A 686 -8.71 -14.28 36.93
CA VAL A 686 -8.34 -14.73 38.28
C VAL A 686 -8.21 -16.26 38.26
N GLY A 687 -6.98 -16.75 38.40
CA GLY A 687 -6.68 -18.18 38.29
C GLY A 687 -6.94 -18.70 36.87
N LEU A 688 -7.79 -19.72 36.75
CA LEU A 688 -8.18 -20.33 35.46
C LEU A 688 -9.50 -19.75 34.90
N THR A 689 -10.02 -18.67 35.50
CA THR A 689 -11.26 -18.04 35.09
C THR A 689 -10.96 -16.65 34.54
N CYS A 690 -11.35 -16.42 33.30
CA CYS A 690 -11.34 -15.10 32.68
C CYS A 690 -12.78 -14.62 32.49
N THR A 691 -12.98 -13.33 32.71
CA THR A 691 -14.20 -12.59 32.38
C THR A 691 -13.88 -11.62 31.26
N LEU A 692 -14.78 -11.53 30.29
CA LEU A 692 -14.70 -10.64 29.14
C LEU A 692 -15.97 -9.78 29.16
N ASP A 693 -15.82 -8.48 28.99
CA ASP A 693 -16.93 -7.54 28.93
C ASP A 693 -16.78 -6.66 27.69
N GLY A 694 -17.61 -6.93 26.68
CA GLY A 694 -17.66 -6.21 25.41
C GLY A 694 -18.64 -5.03 25.38
N SER A 695 -19.26 -4.68 26.51
CA SER A 695 -20.30 -3.64 26.58
C SER A 695 -19.81 -2.22 26.27
N GLY A 696 -18.49 -2.01 26.21
CA GLY A 696 -17.91 -0.77 25.73
C GLY A 696 -18.00 -0.58 24.21
N SER A 697 -18.38 -1.62 23.47
CA SER A 697 -18.54 -1.55 22.01
C SER A 697 -19.67 -0.58 21.65
N SER A 698 -19.51 0.17 20.58
CA SER A 698 -20.49 1.16 20.14
C SER A 698 -20.72 1.08 18.64
N ASP A 699 -21.96 1.27 18.22
CA ASP A 699 -22.31 1.44 16.82
C ASP A 699 -22.82 2.88 16.65
N PRO A 700 -22.11 3.75 15.91
CA PRO A 700 -22.49 5.15 15.78
C PRO A 700 -23.80 5.39 15.02
N ASP A 701 -24.31 4.39 14.28
CA ASP A 701 -25.55 4.48 13.51
C ASP A 701 -26.41 3.20 13.48
N GLY A 702 -26.01 2.17 14.22
CA GLY A 702 -26.81 0.97 14.52
C GLY A 702 -27.03 0.72 16.01
N GLU A 703 -27.62 -0.44 16.32
CA GLU A 703 -27.71 -0.97 17.69
C GLU A 703 -26.81 -2.20 17.82
N ILE A 704 -26.00 -2.28 18.88
CA ILE A 704 -25.22 -3.50 19.15
C ILE A 704 -26.17 -4.58 19.65
N THR A 705 -26.39 -5.62 18.83
CA THR A 705 -27.30 -6.74 19.13
C THR A 705 -26.66 -7.86 19.94
N ALA A 706 -25.32 -7.97 19.91
CA ALA A 706 -24.52 -8.89 20.74
C ALA A 706 -23.06 -8.41 20.82
N TRP A 707 -22.40 -8.69 21.95
CA TRP A 707 -20.96 -8.47 22.19
C TRP A 707 -20.33 -9.68 22.89
#